data_AF-A0A2G5UWJ0-F1
#
_entry.id   AF-A0A2G5UWJ0-F1
#
_cell.length_a   1.000
_cell.length_b   1.000
_cell.length_c   1.000
_cell.angle_alpha   90.00
_cell.angle_beta   90.00
_cell.angle_gamma   90.00
#
_symmetry.space_group_name_H-M   'P 1'
#
loop_
_entity.id
_entity.type
_entity.pdbx_description
1 polymer ?
#
loop_
_entity_poly.entity_id
_entity_poly.type
_entity_poly.pdbx_seq_one_letter_code
_entity_poly.pdbx_strand_id
1 'polypeptide(L)'
;MREFCNSFPTKADCSPIPVDGTKSKKDSQFALEEYYQEATQIYEKANKIHLEYELATGKVGALEVAGRILNKKMDASVLEEYVEMKISGGLKEQNEMLELFEKAKESETSDQLKDYVENGFTLMDGFGDVETKIPEFNIAGVEDYYKRLKSGDPHSSIEYQLNRILRAYSATSASIPTFPSGALSRLDKYYLFKNSEFLPEIIEPCKGMQGSSNWYYIDLQGLDPFKRTRDVIEKLNATMDDMKNLEGLASEIPKIEKEMLRLVELRDGNVIKEIRNRFQNLTKSADFLRDFRISTNVYGQYQGIQSIYPLLQKIKSFSSKMRAFEFRTSRASKEWSTFENHFQQEIPPGSLTEKFSNFQDCVRNFDFQMSFSKDYLADFDENITRMRSLNLKIQNNMKPIEELKIATRNLYEKRYIKDEDFLTLFREFLKEHTWLPDFKDVFLAPFYELGSLLNAMHAMNVRQTFAKIMKDSDKVKQFLECYSNLETTASDTKELLVLPGKVWNFDPKVLEGTVEVVGMFKEAYKMVEEIKEWKVASNPEIENFPLDGEDVKAVSDGINVLETIRNVQNGCEIMKTLDVENSGIKDSWDILDSSLTFIEDVYQEDQRNDILNFLKEIQKLETDFPEYPNKLEKMNEAMDKMREWENGKMKPVKKMVDCFEVECSAQTIVTTIQLMPTI
;
A
#
# COMPACT_ATOMS: atom_id res chain seq x y z
N MET A 1 32.13 68.68 -9.44
CA MET A 1 31.84 68.34 -8.02
C MET A 1 32.40 69.34 -7.01
N ARG A 2 33.71 69.67 -6.97
CA ARG A 2 34.22 70.68 -6.01
C ARG A 2 33.56 72.05 -6.21
N GLU A 3 33.36 72.46 -7.47
CA GLU A 3 32.57 73.67 -7.80
C GLU A 3 31.11 73.54 -7.38
N PHE A 4 30.45 72.41 -7.65
CA PHE A 4 29.11 72.12 -7.15
C PHE A 4 29.04 72.21 -5.61
N CYS A 5 29.94 71.59 -4.85
CA CYS A 5 29.96 71.67 -3.38
C CYS A 5 30.33 73.08 -2.86
N ASN A 6 31.02 73.90 -3.67
CA ASN A 6 31.35 75.29 -3.36
C ASN A 6 30.22 76.26 -3.73
N SER A 7 29.41 75.92 -4.74
CA SER A 7 28.19 76.64 -5.15
C SER A 7 26.94 76.14 -4.42
N PHE A 8 26.99 74.94 -3.84
CA PHE A 8 25.93 74.39 -3.00
C PHE A 8 25.81 75.28 -1.77
N PRO A 9 24.65 75.92 -1.56
CA PRO A 9 24.56 76.98 -0.58
C PRO A 9 24.77 76.42 0.83
N THR A 10 25.86 76.84 1.47
CA THR A 10 26.03 76.76 2.93
C THR A 10 25.24 77.87 3.64
N LYS A 11 24.16 78.38 3.01
CA LYS A 11 23.36 79.52 3.44
C LYS A 11 21.91 79.34 2.97
N ALA A 12 21.11 78.65 3.77
CA ALA A 12 19.70 79.01 3.88
C ALA A 12 19.67 80.22 4.84
N ASP A 13 19.42 81.42 4.31
CA ASP A 13 19.49 82.65 5.10
C ASP A 13 18.18 82.84 5.90
N CYS A 14 18.04 82.05 6.96
CA CYS A 14 16.96 82.22 7.92
C CYS A 14 17.41 83.21 9.01
N SER A 15 17.28 84.51 8.75
CA SER A 15 17.46 85.52 9.78
C SER A 15 16.70 86.81 9.46
N PRO A 16 16.23 87.55 10.49
CA PRO A 16 15.49 88.79 10.33
C PRO A 16 16.38 89.89 9.72
N ILE A 17 15.73 90.85 9.04
CA ILE A 17 16.28 92.05 8.41
C ILE A 17 17.35 92.74 9.30
N PRO A 18 18.48 93.26 8.74
CA PRO A 18 19.77 93.30 9.43
C PRO A 18 19.98 94.52 10.34
N VAL A 19 20.69 94.29 11.46
CA VAL A 19 21.54 95.31 12.10
C VAL A 19 22.91 94.70 12.33
N ASP A 20 23.84 95.07 11.44
CA ASP A 20 25.30 95.06 11.52
C ASP A 20 26.10 93.79 11.92
N GLY A 21 27.09 93.44 11.09
CA GLY A 21 28.30 92.72 11.50
C GLY A 21 28.32 91.17 11.46
N THR A 22 28.93 90.61 10.41
CA THR A 22 29.64 89.30 10.33
C THR A 22 29.00 88.05 10.98
N LYS A 23 28.44 87.14 10.17
CA LYS A 23 27.99 85.80 10.61
C LYS A 23 28.82 84.65 10.00
N SER A 24 29.02 83.60 10.79
CA SER A 24 29.93 82.48 10.53
C SER A 24 29.21 81.30 9.84
N LYS A 25 29.98 80.41 9.18
CA LYS A 25 29.47 79.18 8.54
C LYS A 25 28.69 78.23 9.48
N LYS A 26 28.87 78.33 10.80
CA LYS A 26 28.19 77.44 11.75
C LYS A 26 26.69 77.73 11.87
N ASP A 27 26.27 79.00 11.79
CA ASP A 27 24.93 79.42 12.23
C ASP A 27 23.77 78.92 11.33
N SER A 28 24.06 78.51 10.09
CA SER A 28 23.05 78.06 9.11
C SER A 28 22.86 76.55 9.05
N GLN A 29 23.91 75.77 9.32
CA GLN A 29 23.81 74.30 9.50
C GLN A 29 23.02 73.97 10.78
N PHE A 30 23.19 74.79 11.83
CA PHE A 30 22.36 74.71 13.05
C PHE A 30 20.87 74.96 12.74
N ALA A 31 20.52 75.91 11.88
CA ALA A 31 19.13 76.22 11.54
C ALA A 31 18.41 75.08 10.78
N LEU A 32 19.08 74.41 9.83
CA LEU A 32 18.49 73.25 9.13
C LEU A 32 18.32 72.05 10.05
N GLU A 33 19.30 71.76 10.90
CA GLU A 33 19.21 70.65 11.84
C GLU A 33 18.11 70.92 12.88
N GLU A 34 18.01 72.13 13.43
CA GLU A 34 16.92 72.51 14.34
C GLU A 34 15.55 72.37 13.69
N TYR A 35 15.39 72.86 12.46
CA TYR A 35 14.12 72.76 11.72
C TYR A 35 13.77 71.32 11.34
N TYR A 36 14.75 70.50 10.96
CA TYR A 36 14.56 69.07 10.73
C TYR A 36 14.12 68.35 12.00
N GLN A 37 14.75 68.64 13.14
CA GLN A 37 14.36 68.08 14.43
C GLN A 37 12.95 68.52 14.84
N GLU A 38 12.61 69.79 14.64
CA GLU A 38 11.27 70.32 14.91
C GLU A 38 10.21 69.65 14.03
N ALA A 39 10.44 69.59 12.70
CA ALA A 39 9.55 68.93 11.76
C ALA A 39 9.35 67.45 12.12
N THR A 40 10.43 66.76 12.50
CA THR A 40 10.39 65.36 12.95
C THR A 40 9.55 65.20 14.21
N GLN A 41 9.71 66.08 15.21
CA GLN A 41 8.90 66.05 16.44
C GLN A 41 7.41 66.33 16.17
N ILE A 42 7.12 67.31 15.31
CA ILE A 42 5.76 67.65 14.89
C ILE A 42 5.13 66.47 14.15
N TYR A 43 5.86 65.87 13.21
CA TYR A 43 5.39 64.69 12.50
C TYR A 43 5.10 63.52 13.43
N GLU A 44 6.03 63.17 14.33
CA GLU A 44 5.82 62.06 15.27
C GLU A 44 4.56 62.25 16.12
N LYS A 45 4.31 63.49 16.56
CA LYS A 45 3.14 63.85 17.37
C LYS A 45 1.86 63.87 16.54
N ALA A 46 1.87 64.56 15.40
CA ALA A 46 0.72 64.68 14.50
C ALA A 46 0.30 63.30 13.96
N ASN A 47 1.26 62.46 13.57
CA ASN A 47 0.99 61.10 13.12
C ASN A 47 0.36 60.26 14.22
N LYS A 48 0.85 60.32 15.47
CA LYS A 48 0.23 59.59 16.60
C LYS A 48 -1.23 60.02 16.85
N ILE A 49 -1.50 61.32 16.84
CA ILE A 49 -2.86 61.85 17.05
C ILE A 49 -3.76 61.48 15.87
N HIS A 50 -3.24 61.55 14.65
CA HIS A 50 -3.96 61.17 13.45
C HIS A 50 -4.38 59.68 13.48
N LEU A 51 -3.45 58.78 13.83
CA LEU A 51 -3.75 57.36 13.98
C LEU A 51 -4.82 57.11 15.06
N GLU A 52 -4.76 57.82 16.18
CA GLU A 52 -5.78 57.75 17.22
C GLU A 52 -7.15 58.27 16.74
N TYR A 53 -7.16 59.37 15.99
CA TYR A 53 -8.34 59.96 15.39
C TYR A 53 -9.00 59.03 14.36
N GLU A 54 -8.22 58.38 13.49
CA GLU A 54 -8.74 57.43 12.51
C GLU A 54 -9.48 56.26 13.17
N LEU A 55 -8.94 55.72 14.27
CA LEU A 55 -9.62 54.70 15.08
C LEU A 55 -10.84 55.26 15.83
N ALA A 56 -10.74 56.47 16.40
CA ALA A 56 -11.83 57.08 17.18
C ALA A 56 -13.06 57.38 16.35
N THR A 57 -12.85 57.87 15.13
CA THR A 57 -13.92 58.21 14.19
C THR A 57 -14.45 57.02 13.40
N GLY A 58 -13.81 55.85 13.53
CA GLY A 58 -14.17 54.65 12.77
C GLY A 58 -13.78 54.71 11.29
N LYS A 59 -12.96 55.69 10.87
CA LYS A 59 -12.34 55.72 9.54
C LYS A 59 -11.51 54.46 9.29
N VAL A 60 -10.83 53.98 10.34
CA VAL A 60 -10.10 52.72 10.35
C VAL A 60 -10.59 51.86 11.50
N GLY A 61 -10.95 50.60 11.20
CA GLY A 61 -11.38 49.64 12.23
C GLY A 61 -10.22 48.98 12.96
N ALA A 62 -10.46 48.50 14.18
CA ALA A 62 -9.46 47.78 14.98
C ALA A 62 -8.90 46.52 14.27
N LEU A 63 -9.71 45.80 13.49
CA LEU A 63 -9.25 44.69 12.65
C LEU A 63 -8.30 45.14 11.52
N GLU A 64 -8.53 46.31 10.95
CA GLU A 64 -7.68 46.84 9.89
C GLU A 64 -6.32 47.25 10.46
N VAL A 65 -6.30 47.88 11.62
CA VAL A 65 -5.07 48.20 12.38
C VAL A 65 -4.31 46.92 12.73
N ALA A 66 -5.01 45.91 13.23
CA ALA A 66 -4.42 44.59 13.48
C ALA A 66 -3.85 43.99 12.20
N GLY A 67 -4.55 44.11 11.08
CA GLY A 67 -4.09 43.64 9.77
C GLY A 67 -2.82 44.34 9.28
N ARG A 68 -2.73 45.67 9.47
CA ARG A 68 -1.53 46.47 9.17
C ARG A 68 -0.35 46.04 10.04
N ILE A 69 -0.57 45.89 11.36
CA ILE A 69 0.47 45.50 12.32
C ILE A 69 0.96 44.07 12.08
N LEU A 70 0.05 43.15 11.75
CA LEU A 70 0.38 41.74 11.53
C LEU A 70 0.81 41.44 10.08
N ASN A 71 0.80 42.45 9.21
CA ASN A 71 1.03 42.34 7.77
C ASN A 71 0.17 41.25 7.09
N LYS A 72 -1.04 41.04 7.61
CA LYS A 72 -1.96 39.99 7.14
C LYS A 72 -3.38 40.29 7.60
N LYS A 73 -4.35 40.19 6.68
CA LYS A 73 -5.77 40.40 7.02
C LYS A 73 -6.28 39.29 7.94
N MET A 74 -6.99 39.68 8.99
CA MET A 74 -7.73 38.78 9.87
C MET A 74 -9.13 38.55 9.30
N ASP A 75 -9.51 37.31 9.08
CA ASP A 75 -10.82 36.91 8.53
C ASP A 75 -11.41 35.84 9.44
N ALA A 76 -12.44 36.22 10.20
CA ALA A 76 -13.11 35.34 11.14
C ALA A 76 -13.96 34.27 10.43
N SER A 77 -14.37 34.52 9.18
CA SER A 77 -15.28 33.61 8.44
C SER A 77 -14.66 32.23 8.21
N VAL A 78 -13.34 32.16 8.10
CA VAL A 78 -12.57 30.91 7.99
C VAL A 78 -12.69 30.03 9.25
N LEU A 79 -13.05 30.63 10.39
CA LEU A 79 -13.14 29.96 11.68
C LEU A 79 -14.57 29.69 12.16
N GLU A 80 -15.58 30.28 11.53
CA GLU A 80 -16.99 30.20 11.95
C GLU A 80 -17.49 28.76 12.06
N GLU A 81 -17.11 27.88 11.11
CA GLU A 81 -17.55 26.49 11.12
C GLU A 81 -17.11 25.72 12.38
N TYR A 82 -15.99 26.11 13.01
CA TYR A 82 -15.46 25.45 14.19
C TYR A 82 -16.10 25.94 15.49
N VAL A 83 -16.70 27.14 15.49
CA VAL A 83 -17.31 27.74 16.68
C VAL A 83 -18.47 26.88 17.19
N GLU A 84 -19.31 26.38 16.27
CA GLU A 84 -20.47 25.56 16.58
C GLU A 84 -20.13 24.09 16.89
N MET A 85 -18.89 23.64 16.63
CA MET A 85 -18.52 22.24 16.85
C MET A 85 -18.50 21.88 18.34
N LYS A 86 -19.19 20.81 18.74
CA LYS A 86 -19.07 20.29 20.10
C LYS A 86 -17.76 19.50 20.24
N ILE A 87 -16.91 19.94 21.18
CA ILE A 87 -15.64 19.29 21.51
C ILE A 87 -15.65 18.60 22.88
N SER A 88 -16.67 18.87 23.70
CA SER A 88 -16.86 18.23 25.00
C SER A 88 -17.22 16.76 24.82
N GLY A 89 -16.30 15.86 25.17
CA GLY A 89 -16.45 14.42 24.96
C GLY A 89 -15.86 13.90 23.63
N GLY A 90 -15.01 14.68 22.96
CA GLY A 90 -14.41 14.31 21.68
C GLY A 90 -15.21 14.81 20.47
N LEU A 91 -14.58 14.79 19.30
CA LEU A 91 -15.27 15.05 18.04
C LEU A 91 -16.12 13.84 17.66
N LYS A 92 -17.26 14.07 16.98
CA LYS A 92 -18.16 13.00 16.53
C LYS A 92 -17.40 11.94 15.74
N GLU A 93 -16.61 12.36 14.78
CA GLU A 93 -15.86 11.49 13.87
C GLU A 93 -14.75 10.71 14.60
N GLN A 94 -14.15 11.30 15.64
CA GLN A 94 -13.19 10.61 16.50
C GLN A 94 -13.87 9.49 17.31
N ASN A 95 -15.04 9.77 17.88
CA ASN A 95 -15.79 8.78 18.65
C ASN A 95 -16.28 7.63 17.75
N GLU A 96 -16.73 7.94 16.53
CA GLU A 96 -17.11 6.91 15.55
C GLU A 96 -15.90 6.05 15.15
N MET A 97 -14.70 6.64 15.00
CA MET A 97 -13.48 5.87 14.75
C MET A 97 -13.12 4.95 15.91
N LEU A 98 -13.23 5.45 17.16
CA LEU A 98 -13.00 4.65 18.36
C LEU A 98 -13.99 3.48 18.44
N GLU A 99 -15.27 3.71 18.13
CA GLU A 99 -16.27 2.64 18.07
C GLU A 99 -15.96 1.59 16.99
N LEU A 100 -15.52 2.02 15.80
CA LEU A 100 -15.10 1.10 14.74
C LEU A 100 -13.90 0.27 15.17
N PHE A 101 -12.96 0.89 15.88
CA PHE A 101 -11.78 0.21 16.42
C PHE A 101 -12.12 -0.81 17.50
N GLU A 102 -13.00 -0.47 18.44
CA GLU A 102 -13.46 -1.42 19.45
C GLU A 102 -14.23 -2.59 18.81
N LYS A 103 -15.11 -2.32 17.83
CA LYS A 103 -15.80 -3.36 17.05
C LYS A 103 -14.83 -4.25 16.27
N ALA A 104 -13.73 -3.69 15.76
CA ALA A 104 -12.68 -4.41 15.07
C ALA A 104 -11.95 -5.36 16.03
N LYS A 105 -11.55 -4.87 17.22
CA LYS A 105 -10.98 -5.71 18.28
C LYS A 105 -11.93 -6.81 18.76
N GLU A 106 -13.21 -6.50 18.95
CA GLU A 106 -14.22 -7.49 19.33
C GLU A 106 -14.43 -8.57 18.25
N SER A 107 -14.10 -8.26 16.98
CA SER A 107 -14.18 -9.20 15.87
C SER A 107 -12.90 -9.99 15.63
N GLU A 108 -11.83 -9.70 16.38
CA GLU A 108 -10.54 -10.38 16.24
C GLU A 108 -10.71 -11.87 16.51
N THR A 109 -10.35 -12.68 15.52
CA THR A 109 -10.38 -14.12 15.66
C THR A 109 -9.07 -14.64 16.27
N SER A 110 -9.14 -15.77 16.97
CA SER A 110 -7.97 -16.36 17.61
C SER A 110 -6.96 -16.86 16.58
N ASP A 111 -5.67 -16.81 16.91
CA ASP A 111 -4.60 -17.38 16.09
C ASP A 111 -4.86 -18.87 15.79
N GLN A 112 -5.42 -19.60 16.76
CA GLN A 112 -5.82 -21.00 16.57
C GLN A 112 -6.85 -21.18 15.45
N LEU A 113 -7.82 -20.27 15.31
CA LEU A 113 -8.80 -20.32 14.24
C LEU A 113 -8.16 -19.91 12.90
N LYS A 114 -7.29 -18.90 12.90
CA LYS A 114 -6.54 -18.49 11.71
C LYS A 114 -5.66 -19.63 11.19
N ASP A 115 -4.93 -20.30 12.08
CA ASP A 115 -4.13 -21.49 11.77
C ASP A 115 -5.02 -22.63 11.24
N TYR A 116 -6.20 -22.85 11.84
CA TYR A 116 -7.13 -23.88 11.39
C TYR A 116 -7.60 -23.63 9.95
N VAL A 117 -7.89 -22.37 9.59
CA VAL A 117 -8.27 -21.97 8.23
C VAL A 117 -7.08 -22.07 7.27
N GLU A 118 -5.90 -21.56 7.64
CA GLU A 118 -4.67 -21.65 6.81
C GLU A 118 -4.31 -23.12 6.51
N ASN A 119 -4.37 -23.99 7.52
CA ASN A 119 -4.14 -25.42 7.35
C ASN A 119 -5.19 -26.05 6.43
N GLY A 120 -6.44 -25.57 6.46
CA GLY A 120 -7.48 -26.03 5.55
C GLY A 120 -7.15 -25.77 4.09
N PHE A 121 -6.68 -24.55 3.75
CA PHE A 121 -6.21 -24.24 2.39
C PHE A 121 -4.94 -25.01 2.03
N THR A 122 -3.99 -25.12 2.95
CA THR A 122 -2.73 -25.87 2.75
C THR A 122 -3.00 -27.34 2.42
N LEU A 123 -3.97 -27.94 3.10
CA LEU A 123 -4.38 -29.31 2.87
C LEU A 123 -4.93 -29.49 1.44
N MET A 124 -5.77 -28.54 0.99
CA MET A 124 -6.37 -28.58 -0.34
C MET A 124 -5.35 -28.40 -1.46
N ASP A 125 -4.38 -27.49 -1.30
CA ASP A 125 -3.23 -27.33 -2.21
C ASP A 125 -2.45 -28.65 -2.37
N GLY A 126 -2.37 -29.46 -1.30
CA GLY A 126 -1.69 -30.75 -1.28
C GLY A 126 -2.38 -31.88 -2.06
N PHE A 127 -3.65 -31.71 -2.46
CA PHE A 127 -4.44 -32.77 -3.10
C PHE A 127 -4.49 -32.73 -4.63
N GLY A 128 -3.75 -31.83 -5.28
CA GLY A 128 -3.71 -31.76 -6.75
C GLY A 128 -3.29 -33.07 -7.43
N ASP A 129 -2.49 -33.92 -6.76
CA ASP A 129 -2.08 -35.22 -7.30
C ASP A 129 -3.22 -36.25 -7.35
N VAL A 130 -4.23 -36.12 -6.47
CA VAL A 130 -5.38 -37.03 -6.39
C VAL A 130 -6.27 -36.88 -7.61
N GLU A 131 -6.53 -35.64 -8.02
CA GLU A 131 -7.37 -35.33 -9.19
C GLU A 131 -6.81 -36.00 -10.46
N THR A 132 -5.49 -35.97 -10.63
CA THR A 132 -4.81 -36.58 -11.78
C THR A 132 -4.82 -38.11 -11.77
N LYS A 133 -5.02 -38.74 -10.60
CA LYS A 133 -5.04 -40.19 -10.43
C LYS A 133 -6.42 -40.81 -10.60
N ILE A 134 -7.51 -40.08 -10.37
CA ILE A 134 -8.88 -40.59 -10.56
C ILE A 134 -9.10 -41.13 -12.00
N PRO A 135 -8.63 -40.47 -13.08
CA PRO A 135 -8.72 -41.02 -14.43
C PRO A 135 -8.00 -42.37 -14.65
N GLU A 136 -7.09 -42.79 -13.76
CA GLU A 136 -6.41 -44.08 -13.87
C GLU A 136 -7.31 -45.28 -13.49
N PHE A 137 -8.53 -45.04 -13.00
CA PHE A 137 -9.54 -46.09 -12.78
C PHE A 137 -9.85 -46.85 -14.08
N ASN A 138 -9.31 -48.08 -14.20
CA ASN A 138 -9.52 -48.93 -15.37
C ASN A 138 -10.58 -50.01 -15.14
N ILE A 139 -11.82 -49.59 -14.83
CA ILE A 139 -12.94 -50.51 -14.60
C ILE A 139 -13.23 -51.36 -15.85
N ALA A 140 -13.13 -50.76 -17.04
CA ALA A 140 -13.34 -51.48 -18.30
C ALA A 140 -12.33 -52.61 -18.49
N GLY A 141 -11.05 -52.36 -18.16
CA GLY A 141 -10.00 -53.38 -18.20
C GLY A 141 -10.20 -54.49 -17.17
N VAL A 142 -10.63 -54.14 -15.96
CA VAL A 142 -11.05 -55.11 -14.92
C VAL A 142 -12.20 -55.99 -15.41
N GLU A 143 -13.24 -55.39 -16.00
CA GLU A 143 -14.41 -56.11 -16.49
C GLU A 143 -14.10 -57.00 -17.71
N ASP A 144 -13.30 -56.50 -18.65
CA ASP A 144 -12.86 -57.24 -19.84
C ASP A 144 -11.99 -58.44 -19.46
N TYR A 145 -11.09 -58.27 -18.50
CA TYR A 145 -10.32 -59.38 -17.94
C TYR A 145 -11.21 -60.43 -17.27
N TYR A 146 -12.16 -59.98 -16.45
CA TYR A 146 -13.12 -60.86 -15.79
C TYR A 146 -14.00 -61.64 -16.79
N LYS A 147 -14.48 -60.98 -17.85
CA LYS A 147 -15.26 -61.63 -18.92
C LYS A 147 -14.45 -62.70 -19.64
N ARG A 148 -13.18 -62.42 -19.97
CA ARG A 148 -12.26 -63.40 -20.59
C ARG A 148 -12.07 -64.63 -19.71
N LEU A 149 -11.94 -64.44 -18.40
CA LEU A 149 -11.82 -65.55 -17.43
C LEU A 149 -13.09 -66.42 -17.34
N LYS A 150 -14.27 -65.85 -17.56
CA LYS A 150 -15.56 -66.58 -17.50
C LYS A 150 -15.96 -67.23 -18.82
N SER A 151 -15.60 -66.64 -19.96
CA SER A 151 -16.00 -67.12 -21.29
C SER A 151 -15.22 -68.35 -21.74
N GLY A 152 -14.01 -68.55 -21.21
CA GLY A 152 -13.30 -69.81 -21.36
C GLY A 152 -13.86 -70.80 -20.35
N ASP A 153 -14.47 -71.89 -20.81
CA ASP A 153 -14.55 -73.12 -20.02
C ASP A 153 -13.37 -74.02 -20.42
N PRO A 154 -12.15 -73.75 -19.90
CA PRO A 154 -10.98 -74.54 -20.23
C PRO A 154 -11.08 -75.96 -19.70
N HIS A 155 -11.89 -76.15 -18.66
CA HIS A 155 -12.03 -77.39 -17.92
C HIS A 155 -12.61 -78.51 -18.80
N SER A 156 -13.71 -78.25 -19.51
CA SER A 156 -14.34 -79.30 -20.34
C SER A 156 -13.45 -79.76 -21.49
N SER A 157 -12.69 -78.84 -22.10
CA SER A 157 -11.73 -79.16 -23.16
C SER A 157 -10.51 -79.94 -22.64
N ILE A 158 -9.93 -79.50 -21.52
CA ILE A 158 -8.77 -80.14 -20.88
C ILE A 158 -9.13 -81.52 -20.36
N GLU A 159 -10.23 -81.64 -19.62
CA GLU A 159 -10.70 -82.91 -19.09
C GLU A 159 -10.98 -83.90 -20.23
N TYR A 160 -11.56 -83.43 -21.33
CA TYR A 160 -11.77 -84.26 -22.52
C TYR A 160 -10.46 -84.82 -23.08
N GLN A 161 -9.41 -83.98 -23.24
CA GLN A 161 -8.11 -84.45 -23.75
C GLN A 161 -7.39 -85.37 -22.76
N LEU A 162 -7.39 -85.06 -21.46
CA LEU A 162 -6.79 -85.94 -20.44
C LEU A 162 -7.47 -87.31 -20.40
N ASN A 163 -8.80 -87.34 -20.50
CA ASN A 163 -9.55 -88.59 -20.59
C ASN A 163 -9.16 -89.40 -21.84
N ARG A 164 -8.84 -88.75 -22.97
CA ARG A 164 -8.33 -89.42 -24.18
C ARG A 164 -6.93 -89.99 -23.97
N ILE A 165 -6.03 -89.24 -23.33
CA ILE A 165 -4.67 -89.70 -22.99
C ILE A 165 -4.76 -90.94 -22.08
N LEU A 166 -5.55 -90.85 -21.01
CA LEU A 166 -5.76 -91.95 -20.07
C LEU A 166 -6.31 -93.19 -20.75
N ARG A 167 -7.33 -93.05 -21.60
CA ARG A 167 -7.89 -94.19 -22.35
C ARG A 167 -6.84 -94.85 -23.25
N ALA A 168 -6.05 -94.05 -23.98
CA ALA A 168 -4.98 -94.56 -24.83
C ALA A 168 -3.90 -95.28 -24.00
N TYR A 169 -3.50 -94.70 -22.87
CA TYR A 169 -2.53 -95.30 -21.95
C TYR A 169 -3.04 -96.62 -21.34
N SER A 170 -4.25 -96.64 -20.78
CA SER A 170 -4.86 -97.83 -20.19
C SER A 170 -5.07 -98.96 -21.20
N ALA A 171 -5.57 -98.64 -22.40
CA ALA A 171 -5.74 -99.63 -23.47
C ALA A 171 -4.40 -100.25 -23.88
N THR A 172 -3.33 -99.45 -23.89
CA THR A 172 -2.00 -99.95 -24.22
C THR A 172 -1.40 -100.78 -23.09
N SER A 173 -1.48 -100.29 -21.85
CA SER A 173 -1.00 -100.99 -20.66
C SER A 173 -1.64 -102.37 -20.50
N ALA A 174 -2.95 -102.50 -20.76
CA ALA A 174 -3.66 -103.76 -20.70
C ALA A 174 -3.22 -104.77 -21.78
N SER A 175 -2.73 -104.28 -22.93
CA SER A 175 -2.39 -105.13 -24.08
C SER A 175 -0.96 -105.70 -23.99
N ILE A 176 -0.01 -104.98 -23.38
CA ILE A 176 1.42 -105.34 -23.38
C ILE A 176 1.77 -106.67 -22.69
N PRO A 177 1.16 -107.06 -21.56
CA PRO A 177 1.42 -108.36 -20.93
C PRO A 177 1.07 -109.56 -21.82
N THR A 178 0.25 -109.36 -22.85
CA THR A 178 -0.24 -110.43 -23.74
C THR A 178 0.67 -110.67 -24.96
N PHE A 179 1.69 -109.83 -25.18
CA PHE A 179 2.61 -110.00 -26.31
C PHE A 179 3.76 -110.96 -25.98
N PRO A 180 4.00 -112.00 -26.80
CA PRO A 180 5.13 -112.91 -26.60
C PRO A 180 6.46 -112.16 -26.72
N SER A 181 7.51 -112.66 -26.06
CA SER A 181 8.86 -112.05 -26.04
C SER A 181 9.64 -112.20 -27.37
N GLY A 182 8.93 -112.20 -28.51
CA GLY A 182 9.49 -112.36 -29.85
C GLY A 182 8.73 -111.51 -30.89
N ALA A 183 8.79 -111.90 -32.17
CA ALA A 183 8.19 -111.14 -33.27
C ALA A 183 6.69 -110.82 -33.05
N LEU A 184 6.34 -109.54 -33.19
CA LEU A 184 4.97 -109.08 -33.00
C LEU A 184 4.09 -109.48 -34.19
N SER A 185 2.84 -109.89 -33.94
CA SER A 185 1.89 -110.11 -35.02
C SER A 185 1.61 -108.78 -35.73
N ARG A 186 1.18 -108.84 -37.00
CA ARG A 186 0.82 -107.63 -37.77
C ARG A 186 -0.25 -106.80 -37.07
N LEU A 187 -1.15 -107.44 -36.33
CA LEU A 187 -2.23 -106.80 -35.59
C LEU A 187 -1.69 -106.10 -34.32
N ASP A 188 -0.77 -106.74 -33.60
CA ASP A 188 -0.16 -106.17 -32.39
C ASP A 188 0.72 -104.96 -32.71
N LYS A 189 1.47 -105.04 -33.82
CA LYS A 189 2.21 -103.89 -34.38
C LYS A 189 1.27 -102.74 -34.69
N TYR A 190 0.15 -103.03 -35.37
CA TYR A 190 -0.84 -102.00 -35.70
C TYR A 190 -1.39 -101.31 -34.44
N TYR A 191 -1.71 -102.06 -33.38
CA TYR A 191 -2.20 -101.47 -32.13
C TYR A 191 -1.14 -100.64 -31.38
N LEU A 192 0.09 -101.15 -31.26
CA LEU A 192 1.17 -100.41 -30.61
C LEU A 192 1.57 -99.15 -31.38
N PHE A 193 1.61 -99.21 -32.71
CA PHE A 193 1.88 -98.06 -33.56
C PHE A 193 0.75 -97.03 -33.52
N LYS A 194 -0.51 -97.48 -33.59
CA LYS A 194 -1.66 -96.59 -33.49
C LYS A 194 -1.66 -95.87 -32.14
N ASN A 195 -1.32 -96.55 -31.05
CA ASN A 195 -1.27 -95.92 -29.73
C ASN A 195 -0.06 -94.99 -29.57
N SER A 196 1.12 -95.34 -30.11
CA SER A 196 2.29 -94.45 -30.09
C SER A 196 2.16 -93.24 -31.00
N GLU A 197 1.37 -93.33 -32.08
CA GLU A 197 0.99 -92.22 -32.96
C GLU A 197 -0.06 -91.31 -32.31
N PHE A 198 -1.06 -91.92 -31.67
CA PHE A 198 -2.18 -91.21 -31.08
C PHE A 198 -1.79 -90.47 -29.80
N LEU A 199 -0.83 -90.97 -29.02
CA LEU A 199 -0.39 -90.32 -27.78
C LEU A 199 0.17 -88.90 -28.02
N PRO A 200 1.16 -88.68 -28.92
CA PRO A 200 1.60 -87.34 -29.31
C PRO A 200 0.47 -86.47 -29.89
N GLU A 201 -0.42 -87.03 -30.72
CA GLU A 201 -1.55 -86.28 -31.31
C GLU A 201 -2.59 -85.83 -30.30
N ILE A 202 -2.82 -86.58 -29.22
CA ILE A 202 -3.70 -86.17 -28.11
C ILE A 202 -2.99 -85.16 -27.20
N ILE A 203 -1.67 -85.26 -27.05
CA ILE A 203 -0.88 -84.34 -26.22
C ILE A 203 -0.61 -83.01 -26.96
N GLU A 204 -0.61 -82.97 -28.29
CA GLU A 204 -0.37 -81.75 -29.09
C GLU A 204 -1.42 -80.63 -28.83
N PRO A 205 -2.73 -80.91 -28.72
CA PRO A 205 -3.73 -79.97 -28.22
C PRO A 205 -3.38 -79.37 -26.85
N CYS A 206 -2.77 -80.15 -25.95
CA CYS A 206 -2.30 -79.66 -24.65
C CYS A 206 -1.15 -78.64 -24.77
N LYS A 207 -0.43 -78.62 -25.91
CA LYS A 207 0.62 -77.63 -26.24
C LYS A 207 0.10 -76.41 -26.98
N GLY A 208 -0.95 -76.57 -27.80
CA GLY A 208 -1.72 -75.45 -28.35
C GLY A 208 -2.26 -74.52 -27.26
N MET A 209 -2.38 -75.04 -26.03
CA MET A 209 -2.73 -74.30 -24.80
C MET A 209 -1.60 -73.37 -24.28
N GLN A 210 -0.36 -73.44 -24.82
CA GLN A 210 0.73 -72.49 -24.50
C GLN A 210 0.93 -71.39 -25.56
N GLY A 211 0.63 -71.66 -26.83
CA GLY A 211 1.12 -70.83 -27.95
C GLY A 211 0.09 -70.01 -28.71
N SER A 212 -1.20 -70.34 -28.65
CA SER A 212 -2.22 -69.60 -29.40
C SER A 212 -3.51 -69.51 -28.60
N SER A 213 -3.88 -68.28 -28.26
CA SER A 213 -5.08 -67.84 -27.54
C SER A 213 -4.90 -67.60 -26.03
N ASN A 214 -5.17 -66.35 -25.64
CA ASN A 214 -5.28 -65.74 -24.31
C ASN A 214 -6.25 -66.44 -23.32
N TRP A 215 -6.47 -67.76 -23.41
CA TRP A 215 -7.61 -68.43 -22.76
C TRP A 215 -7.23 -69.37 -21.61
N TYR A 216 -5.97 -69.78 -21.46
CA TYR A 216 -5.60 -70.90 -20.55
C TYR A 216 -4.47 -70.63 -19.54
N TYR A 217 -3.62 -69.64 -19.80
CA TYR A 217 -2.77 -69.07 -18.75
C TYR A 217 -3.52 -67.87 -18.18
N ILE A 218 -3.70 -67.83 -16.85
CA ILE A 218 -4.10 -66.58 -16.21
C ILE A 218 -2.98 -65.59 -16.53
N ASP A 219 -3.23 -64.69 -17.48
CA ASP A 219 -2.30 -63.61 -17.75
C ASP A 219 -2.23 -62.75 -16.50
N LEU A 220 -1.16 -62.93 -15.73
CA LEU A 220 -0.93 -62.20 -14.49
C LEU A 220 -0.62 -60.72 -14.78
N GLN A 221 -0.23 -60.36 -16.01
CA GLN A 221 -0.11 -58.97 -16.46
C GLN A 221 -1.49 -58.32 -16.66
N GLY A 222 -2.52 -59.12 -16.97
CA GLY A 222 -3.92 -58.69 -16.99
C GLY A 222 -4.47 -58.26 -15.62
N LEU A 223 -3.68 -58.38 -14.54
CA LEU A 223 -4.03 -57.89 -13.21
C LEU A 223 -3.63 -56.42 -12.95
N ASP A 224 -2.87 -55.79 -13.86
CA ASP A 224 -2.46 -54.39 -13.73
C ASP A 224 -3.62 -53.38 -13.57
N PRO A 225 -4.79 -53.56 -14.24
CA PRO A 225 -5.96 -52.73 -13.99
C PRO A 225 -6.43 -52.77 -12.54
N PHE A 226 -6.34 -53.92 -11.87
CA PHE A 226 -6.71 -54.05 -10.46
C PHE A 226 -5.72 -53.36 -9.54
N LYS A 227 -4.42 -53.52 -9.80
CA LYS A 227 -3.38 -52.85 -9.03
C LYS A 227 -3.56 -51.33 -9.09
N ARG A 228 -3.73 -50.77 -10.30
CA ARG A 228 -4.03 -49.34 -10.49
C ARG A 228 -5.27 -48.89 -9.73
N THR A 229 -6.36 -49.64 -9.86
CA THR A 229 -7.62 -49.34 -9.18
C THR A 229 -7.45 -49.32 -7.66
N ARG A 230 -6.72 -50.29 -7.09
CA ARG A 230 -6.40 -50.33 -5.66
C ARG A 230 -5.54 -49.15 -5.22
N ASP A 231 -4.47 -48.86 -5.96
CA ASP A 231 -3.56 -47.76 -5.64
C ASP A 231 -4.30 -46.40 -5.65
N VAL A 232 -5.29 -46.21 -6.55
CA VAL A 232 -6.18 -45.04 -6.55
C VAL A 232 -7.10 -45.02 -5.32
N ILE A 233 -7.71 -46.16 -4.94
CA ILE A 233 -8.60 -46.22 -3.76
C ILE A 233 -7.83 -45.99 -2.45
N GLU A 234 -6.62 -46.52 -2.31
CA GLU A 234 -5.76 -46.26 -1.15
C GLU A 234 -5.45 -44.77 -1.01
N LYS A 235 -5.07 -44.13 -2.13
CA LYS A 235 -4.81 -42.69 -2.15
C LYS A 235 -6.08 -41.88 -1.83
N LEU A 236 -7.23 -42.25 -2.40
CA LEU A 236 -8.52 -41.62 -2.09
C LEU A 236 -8.88 -41.76 -0.61
N ASN A 237 -8.68 -42.94 -0.01
CA ASN A 237 -8.93 -43.14 1.42
C ASN A 237 -8.01 -42.30 2.30
N ALA A 238 -6.72 -42.20 1.98
CA ALA A 238 -5.79 -41.33 2.70
C ALA A 238 -6.25 -39.86 2.61
N THR A 239 -6.62 -39.41 1.41
CA THR A 239 -7.17 -38.07 1.17
C THR A 239 -8.47 -37.84 1.95
N MET A 240 -9.37 -38.80 1.99
CA MET A 240 -10.62 -38.68 2.77
C MET A 240 -10.36 -38.61 4.27
N ASP A 241 -9.41 -39.39 4.79
CA ASP A 241 -9.03 -39.35 6.20
C ASP A 241 -8.44 -37.97 6.56
N ASP A 242 -7.65 -37.37 5.68
CA ASP A 242 -7.14 -36.01 5.84
C ASP A 242 -8.25 -34.94 5.70
N MET A 243 -9.15 -35.08 4.72
CA MET A 243 -10.27 -34.15 4.48
C MET A 243 -11.23 -34.04 5.66
N LYS A 244 -11.34 -35.07 6.52
CA LYS A 244 -12.12 -34.99 7.77
C LYS A 244 -11.64 -33.86 8.69
N ASN A 245 -10.37 -33.44 8.59
CA ASN A 245 -9.88 -32.31 9.36
C ASN A 245 -10.56 -30.97 8.95
N LEU A 246 -11.16 -30.91 7.76
CA LEU A 246 -11.94 -29.75 7.30
C LEU A 246 -13.39 -29.79 7.80
N GLU A 247 -13.83 -30.88 8.44
CA GLU A 247 -15.18 -30.99 8.99
C GLU A 247 -15.41 -29.93 10.06
N GLY A 248 -16.44 -29.10 9.87
CA GLY A 248 -16.74 -27.98 10.76
C GLY A 248 -16.08 -26.65 10.37
N LEU A 249 -15.07 -26.65 9.49
CA LEU A 249 -14.41 -25.42 9.03
C LEU A 249 -15.39 -24.43 8.38
N ALA A 250 -16.36 -24.93 7.61
CA ALA A 250 -17.40 -24.11 7.01
C ALA A 250 -18.25 -23.33 8.03
N SER A 251 -18.34 -23.79 9.28
CA SER A 251 -19.06 -23.09 10.36
C SER A 251 -18.23 -22.00 11.03
N GLU A 252 -16.91 -22.07 10.88
CA GLU A 252 -15.94 -21.17 11.50
C GLU A 252 -15.51 -20.03 10.55
N ILE A 253 -15.47 -20.28 9.23
CA ILE A 253 -15.15 -19.27 8.20
C ILE A 253 -15.93 -17.94 8.37
N PRO A 254 -17.25 -17.92 8.68
CA PRO A 254 -17.98 -16.67 8.89
C PRO A 254 -17.39 -15.74 9.96
N LYS A 255 -16.65 -16.28 10.93
CA LYS A 255 -15.95 -15.46 11.93
C LYS A 255 -14.78 -14.70 11.30
N ILE A 256 -14.00 -15.35 10.44
CA ILE A 256 -12.95 -14.70 9.64
C ILE A 256 -13.56 -13.67 8.71
N GLU A 257 -14.63 -14.00 8.00
CA GLU A 257 -15.30 -13.07 7.10
C GLU A 257 -15.77 -11.81 7.84
N LYS A 258 -16.30 -11.97 9.05
CA LYS A 258 -16.71 -10.84 9.90
C LYS A 258 -15.53 -9.95 10.26
N GLU A 259 -14.38 -10.52 10.62
CA GLU A 259 -13.13 -9.77 10.88
C GLU A 259 -12.67 -9.02 9.63
N MET A 260 -12.70 -9.66 8.45
CA MET A 260 -12.35 -9.05 7.16
C MET A 260 -13.31 -7.93 6.75
N LEU A 261 -14.61 -8.06 7.04
CA LEU A 261 -15.59 -7.00 6.79
C LEU A 261 -15.29 -5.74 7.63
N ARG A 262 -14.82 -5.90 8.87
CA ARG A 262 -14.38 -4.75 9.69
C ARG A 262 -13.18 -4.03 9.09
N LEU A 263 -12.25 -4.77 8.48
CA LEU A 263 -11.14 -4.17 7.72
C LEU A 263 -11.66 -3.37 6.52
N VAL A 264 -12.62 -3.89 5.78
CA VAL A 264 -13.25 -3.17 4.65
C VAL A 264 -13.98 -1.92 5.13
N GLU A 265 -14.71 -1.98 6.24
CA GLU A 265 -15.34 -0.80 6.84
C GLU A 265 -14.31 0.27 7.25
N LEU A 266 -13.12 -0.12 7.66
CA LEU A 266 -12.03 0.82 8.01
C LEU A 266 -11.24 1.34 6.80
N ARG A 267 -11.38 0.71 5.63
CA ARG A 267 -10.83 1.22 4.35
C ARG A 267 -11.81 2.17 3.66
N ASP A 268 -13.06 1.72 3.52
CA ASP A 268 -14.06 2.34 2.63
C ASP A 268 -15.24 2.97 3.38
N GLY A 269 -15.27 2.88 4.71
CA GLY A 269 -16.37 3.40 5.52
C GLY A 269 -16.54 4.92 5.38
N ASN A 270 -17.79 5.36 5.42
CA ASN A 270 -18.12 6.79 5.38
C ASN A 270 -17.42 7.58 6.50
N VAL A 271 -17.25 6.99 7.68
CA VAL A 271 -16.56 7.60 8.83
C VAL A 271 -15.12 7.98 8.45
N ILE A 272 -14.37 7.09 7.78
CA ILE A 272 -12.99 7.34 7.37
C ILE A 272 -12.91 8.47 6.34
N LYS A 273 -13.87 8.50 5.41
CA LYS A 273 -13.98 9.59 4.43
C LYS A 273 -14.31 10.93 5.09
N GLU A 274 -15.22 10.93 6.07
CA GLU A 274 -15.56 12.13 6.86
C GLU A 274 -14.34 12.65 7.65
N ILE A 275 -13.59 11.76 8.30
CA ILE A 275 -12.34 12.08 9.02
C ILE A 275 -11.30 12.68 8.07
N ARG A 276 -11.08 12.08 6.90
CA ARG A 276 -10.14 12.60 5.89
C ARG A 276 -10.52 14.01 5.44
N ASN A 277 -11.80 14.22 5.11
CA ASN A 277 -12.30 15.53 4.73
C ASN A 277 -12.14 16.55 5.87
N ARG A 278 -12.38 16.13 7.12
CA ARG A 278 -12.17 16.96 8.31
C ARG A 278 -10.73 17.40 8.42
N PHE A 279 -9.76 16.49 8.30
CA PHE A 279 -8.34 16.84 8.37
C PHE A 279 -7.92 17.78 7.25
N GLN A 280 -8.39 17.56 6.03
CA GLN A 280 -8.11 18.47 4.92
C GLN A 280 -8.64 19.88 5.18
N ASN A 281 -9.83 20.01 5.78
CA ASN A 281 -10.38 21.32 6.15
C ASN A 281 -9.59 21.96 7.30
N LEU A 282 -9.24 21.19 8.33
CA LEU A 282 -8.42 21.68 9.44
C LEU A 282 -7.05 22.18 8.96
N THR A 283 -6.41 21.47 8.03
CA THR A 283 -5.12 21.90 7.43
C THR A 283 -5.29 23.20 6.66
N LYS A 284 -6.32 23.32 5.81
CA LYS A 284 -6.59 24.57 5.07
C LYS A 284 -6.82 25.76 6.00
N SER A 285 -7.63 25.58 7.04
CA SER A 285 -7.89 26.60 8.05
C SER A 285 -6.66 26.91 8.90
N ALA A 286 -5.81 25.91 9.16
CA ALA A 286 -4.56 26.09 9.88
C ALA A 286 -3.58 26.93 9.07
N ASP A 287 -3.48 26.71 7.75
CA ASP A 287 -2.64 27.50 6.86
C ASP A 287 -3.05 28.97 6.82
N PHE A 288 -4.36 29.26 6.92
CA PHE A 288 -4.84 30.63 7.09
C PHE A 288 -4.30 31.29 8.37
N LEU A 289 -4.12 30.54 9.45
CA LEU A 289 -3.61 31.04 10.74
C LEU A 289 -2.08 31.12 10.85
N ARG A 290 -1.34 30.82 9.79
CA ARG A 290 0.12 30.94 9.77
C ARG A 290 0.59 32.37 9.54
N ASP A 291 1.80 32.66 10.00
CA ASP A 291 2.58 33.86 9.67
C ASP A 291 1.98 35.20 10.11
N PHE A 292 1.14 35.19 11.15
CA PHE A 292 0.71 36.42 11.84
C PHE A 292 1.85 37.00 12.68
N ARG A 293 2.78 37.71 12.03
CA ARG A 293 3.98 38.30 12.62
C ARG A 293 3.82 39.81 12.78
N ILE A 294 4.21 40.33 13.94
CA ILE A 294 4.23 41.77 14.19
C ILE A 294 5.30 42.43 13.32
N SER A 295 4.90 43.34 12.45
CA SER A 295 5.77 44.31 11.80
C SER A 295 6.25 45.32 12.82
N THR A 296 7.53 45.29 13.18
CA THR A 296 8.13 46.19 14.18
C THR A 296 7.99 47.66 13.81
N ASN A 297 8.14 47.99 12.52
CA ASN A 297 8.03 49.37 12.04
C ASN A 297 6.60 49.88 12.19
N VAL A 298 5.59 49.11 11.76
CA VAL A 298 4.18 49.50 11.85
C VAL A 298 3.72 49.51 13.31
N TYR A 299 4.08 48.51 14.10
CA TYR A 299 3.78 48.48 15.54
C TYR A 299 4.37 49.69 16.27
N GLY A 300 5.59 50.10 15.91
CA GLY A 300 6.27 51.27 16.47
C GLY A 300 5.52 52.59 16.26
N GLN A 301 4.76 52.73 15.17
CA GLN A 301 3.96 53.93 14.89
C GLN A 301 2.82 54.13 15.92
N TYR A 302 2.22 53.02 16.37
CA TYR A 302 1.17 53.06 17.40
C TYR A 302 1.73 53.04 18.83
N GLN A 303 3.01 52.70 18.98
CA GLN A 303 3.65 52.60 20.28
C GLN A 303 3.75 53.97 20.96
N GLY A 304 3.29 54.06 22.20
CA GLY A 304 3.24 55.31 22.97
C GLY A 304 1.90 56.04 22.89
N ILE A 305 0.93 55.55 22.11
CA ILE A 305 -0.46 56.05 22.16
C ILE A 305 -1.22 55.31 23.25
N GLN A 306 -1.49 56.01 24.37
CA GLN A 306 -1.95 55.35 25.59
C GLN A 306 -3.36 54.77 25.49
N SER A 307 -4.23 55.40 24.71
CA SER A 307 -5.60 54.94 24.47
C SER A 307 -5.67 53.68 23.58
N ILE A 308 -4.69 53.48 22.69
CA ILE A 308 -4.59 52.32 21.79
C ILE A 308 -3.81 51.17 22.43
N TYR A 309 -3.05 51.42 23.50
CA TYR A 309 -2.26 50.39 24.19
C TYR A 309 -3.02 49.08 24.49
N PRO A 310 -4.29 49.08 24.94
CA PRO A 310 -5.05 47.84 25.13
C PRO A 310 -5.26 47.04 23.84
N LEU A 311 -5.49 47.70 22.69
CA LEU A 311 -5.58 47.04 21.39
C LEU A 311 -4.24 46.41 21.00
N LEU A 312 -3.12 47.12 21.20
CA LEU A 312 -1.78 46.59 20.93
C LEU A 312 -1.48 45.34 21.75
N GLN A 313 -1.92 45.28 23.01
CA GLN A 313 -1.79 44.08 23.83
C GLN A 313 -2.63 42.91 23.29
N LYS A 314 -3.86 43.17 22.83
CA LYS A 314 -4.70 42.15 22.19
C LYS A 314 -4.05 41.60 20.90
N ILE A 315 -3.53 42.47 20.03
CA ILE A 315 -2.83 42.09 18.80
C ILE A 315 -1.56 41.28 19.11
N LYS A 316 -0.78 41.71 20.11
CA LYS A 316 0.42 40.99 20.55
C LYS A 316 0.10 39.61 21.12
N SER A 317 -0.95 39.52 21.93
CA SER A 317 -1.47 38.26 22.47
C SER A 317 -1.91 37.33 21.35
N PHE A 318 -2.68 37.85 20.37
CA PHE A 318 -3.10 37.10 19.19
C PHE A 318 -1.90 36.55 18.40
N SER A 319 -0.93 37.40 18.04
CA SER A 319 0.29 36.97 17.31
C SER A 319 1.07 35.88 18.07
N SER A 320 1.21 36.04 19.39
CA SER A 320 1.87 35.04 20.24
C SER A 320 1.11 33.70 20.22
N LYS A 321 -0.23 33.75 20.31
CA LYS A 321 -1.07 32.55 20.25
C LYS A 321 -1.00 31.87 18.88
N MET A 322 -0.95 32.63 17.78
CA MET A 322 -0.83 32.08 16.42
C MET A 322 0.50 31.36 16.21
N ARG A 323 1.60 31.82 16.84
CA ARG A 323 2.87 31.05 16.85
C ARG A 323 2.73 29.70 17.54
N ALA A 324 2.06 29.66 18.69
CA ALA A 324 1.81 28.39 19.38
C ALA A 324 0.90 27.47 18.55
N PHE A 325 -0.08 28.06 17.85
CA PHE A 325 -0.99 27.37 16.94
C PHE A 325 -0.26 26.71 15.77
N GLU A 326 0.65 27.42 15.10
CA GLU A 326 1.49 26.89 14.01
C GLU A 326 2.26 25.63 14.45
N PHE A 327 2.86 25.66 15.64
CA PHE A 327 3.61 24.53 16.17
C PHE A 327 2.70 23.32 16.46
N ARG A 328 1.56 23.56 17.11
CA ARG A 328 0.60 22.50 17.47
C ARG A 328 -0.05 21.85 16.25
N THR A 329 -0.45 22.65 15.28
CA THR A 329 -1.05 22.16 14.03
C THR A 329 -0.06 21.38 13.17
N SER A 330 1.20 21.81 13.09
CA SER A 330 2.24 21.06 12.39
C SER A 330 2.44 19.66 13.00
N ARG A 331 2.45 19.57 14.33
CA ARG A 331 2.50 18.28 15.03
C ARG A 331 1.28 17.40 14.76
N ALA A 332 0.08 17.95 14.94
CA ALA A 332 -1.17 17.21 14.70
C ALA A 332 -1.29 16.74 13.25
N SER A 333 -0.90 17.57 12.28
CA SER A 333 -0.90 17.21 10.85
C SER A 333 0.03 16.04 10.56
N LYS A 334 1.19 15.95 11.22
CA LYS A 334 2.12 14.83 11.06
C LYS A 334 1.52 13.53 11.61
N GLU A 335 0.91 13.61 12.79
CA GLU A 335 0.20 12.49 13.42
C GLU A 335 -0.95 12.00 12.51
N TRP A 336 -1.77 12.90 11.95
CA TRP A 336 -2.85 12.57 11.00
C TRP A 336 -2.35 11.94 9.70
N SER A 337 -1.29 12.47 9.11
CA SER A 337 -0.72 11.90 7.89
C SER A 337 -0.22 10.47 8.09
N THR A 338 0.32 10.18 9.28
CA THR A 338 0.77 8.84 9.65
C THR A 338 -0.42 7.89 9.77
N PHE A 339 -1.50 8.34 10.40
CA PHE A 339 -2.77 7.61 10.48
C PHE A 339 -3.34 7.31 9.09
N GLU A 340 -3.44 8.32 8.20
CA GLU A 340 -4.00 8.12 6.86
C GLU A 340 -3.17 7.14 6.02
N ASN A 341 -1.84 7.25 6.09
CA ASN A 341 -0.94 6.34 5.37
C ASN A 341 -1.06 4.89 5.85
N HIS A 342 -1.26 4.66 7.16
CA HIS A 342 -1.42 3.32 7.72
C HIS A 342 -2.60 2.57 7.07
N PHE A 343 -3.77 3.20 6.96
CA PHE A 343 -4.94 2.53 6.36
C PHE A 343 -4.92 2.45 4.84
N GLN A 344 -4.19 3.34 4.16
CA GLN A 344 -4.05 3.28 2.71
C GLN A 344 -3.05 2.20 2.26
N GLN A 345 -2.03 1.90 3.06
CA GLN A 345 -0.97 0.99 2.67
C GLN A 345 -1.21 -0.45 3.14
N GLU A 346 -1.83 -0.63 4.31
CA GLU A 346 -1.94 -1.95 4.94
C GLU A 346 -3.16 -2.77 4.47
N ILE A 347 -4.20 -2.14 3.88
CA ILE A 347 -5.41 -2.85 3.44
C ILE A 347 -5.45 -2.94 1.90
N PRO A 348 -5.30 -4.13 1.30
CA PRO A 348 -5.32 -4.29 -0.15
C PRO A 348 -6.70 -3.93 -0.73
N PRO A 349 -6.77 -3.46 -1.99
CA PRO A 349 -8.03 -3.14 -2.66
C PRO A 349 -8.84 -4.40 -2.99
N GLY A 350 -10.15 -4.25 -3.18
CA GLY A 350 -11.05 -5.35 -3.55
C GLY A 350 -11.73 -6.04 -2.36
N SER A 351 -12.32 -7.21 -2.62
CA SER A 351 -13.03 -8.02 -1.62
C SER A 351 -12.03 -8.82 -0.78
N LEU A 352 -12.14 -8.72 0.54
CA LEU A 352 -11.34 -9.52 1.48
C LEU A 352 -12.04 -10.81 1.90
N THR A 353 -13.33 -10.96 1.61
CA THR A 353 -14.15 -12.11 2.05
C THR A 353 -14.39 -13.14 0.96
N GLU A 354 -14.37 -12.74 -0.31
CA GLU A 354 -14.78 -13.57 -1.45
C GLU A 354 -14.07 -14.92 -1.49
N LYS A 355 -12.75 -14.92 -1.24
CA LYS A 355 -11.94 -16.15 -1.19
C LYS A 355 -12.41 -17.12 -0.10
N PHE A 356 -12.74 -16.59 1.08
CA PHE A 356 -13.25 -17.38 2.20
C PHE A 356 -14.67 -17.89 1.93
N SER A 357 -15.54 -17.07 1.37
CA SER A 357 -16.93 -17.43 1.04
C SER A 357 -16.98 -18.55 0.00
N ASN A 358 -16.19 -18.42 -1.08
CA ASN A 358 -16.16 -19.43 -2.11
C ASN A 358 -15.57 -20.76 -1.58
N PHE A 359 -14.55 -20.69 -0.72
CA PHE A 359 -14.02 -21.88 -0.05
C PHE A 359 -15.03 -22.52 0.90
N GLN A 360 -15.77 -21.72 1.67
CA GLN A 360 -16.84 -22.18 2.54
C GLN A 360 -17.90 -22.95 1.75
N ASP A 361 -18.28 -22.46 0.57
CA ASP A 361 -19.26 -23.12 -0.30
C ASP A 361 -18.76 -24.47 -0.82
N CYS A 362 -17.48 -24.59 -1.17
CA CYS A 362 -16.89 -25.88 -1.52
C CYS A 362 -16.96 -26.86 -0.33
N VAL A 363 -16.53 -26.43 0.86
CA VAL A 363 -16.47 -27.27 2.07
C VAL A 363 -17.87 -27.67 2.54
N ARG A 364 -18.84 -26.76 2.54
CA ARG A 364 -20.21 -27.01 3.02
C ARG A 364 -20.94 -28.08 2.21
N ASN A 365 -20.67 -28.15 0.91
CA ASN A 365 -21.34 -29.08 0.00
C ASN A 365 -20.70 -30.47 -0.04
N PHE A 366 -19.59 -30.67 0.67
CA PHE A 366 -18.87 -31.93 0.68
C PHE A 366 -19.35 -32.89 1.78
N ASP A 367 -19.41 -34.18 1.46
CA ASP A 367 -19.76 -35.24 2.40
C ASP A 367 -18.52 -35.81 3.09
N PHE A 368 -18.17 -35.28 4.27
CA PHE A 368 -17.03 -35.73 5.07
C PHE A 368 -17.19 -37.14 5.67
N GLN A 369 -18.40 -37.71 5.63
CA GLN A 369 -18.66 -39.08 6.11
C GLN A 369 -18.39 -40.13 5.02
N MET A 370 -18.06 -39.69 3.80
CA MET A 370 -17.69 -40.58 2.71
C MET A 370 -16.42 -41.38 3.04
N SER A 371 -16.45 -42.68 2.71
CA SER A 371 -15.31 -43.56 2.87
C SER A 371 -15.36 -44.68 1.82
N PHE A 372 -14.20 -45.16 1.39
CA PHE A 372 -14.10 -46.27 0.45
C PHE A 372 -13.81 -47.56 1.23
N SER A 373 -14.61 -48.60 0.99
CA SER A 373 -14.53 -49.86 1.74
C SER A 373 -13.13 -50.49 1.64
N LYS A 374 -12.43 -50.55 2.77
CA LYS A 374 -11.12 -51.21 2.91
C LYS A 374 -11.26 -52.74 2.96
N ASP A 375 -12.33 -53.24 3.57
CA ASP A 375 -12.60 -54.68 3.70
C ASP A 375 -12.72 -55.35 2.33
N TYR A 376 -13.42 -54.70 1.40
CA TYR A 376 -13.54 -55.19 0.02
C TYR A 376 -12.17 -55.28 -0.69
N LEU A 377 -11.26 -54.32 -0.45
CA LEU A 377 -9.91 -54.36 -1.03
C LEU A 377 -9.08 -55.51 -0.46
N ALA A 378 -9.19 -55.76 0.85
CA ALA A 378 -8.48 -56.85 1.51
C ALA A 378 -8.94 -58.22 0.98
N ASP A 379 -10.25 -58.44 0.92
CA ASP A 379 -10.85 -59.65 0.33
C ASP A 379 -10.42 -59.82 -1.13
N PHE A 380 -10.35 -58.72 -1.88
CA PHE A 380 -9.94 -58.72 -3.27
C PHE A 380 -8.46 -59.11 -3.44
N ASP A 381 -7.55 -58.54 -2.65
CA ASP A 381 -6.10 -58.84 -2.70
C ASP A 381 -5.80 -60.29 -2.28
N GLU A 382 -6.54 -60.83 -1.30
CA GLU A 382 -6.45 -62.24 -0.92
C GLU A 382 -6.84 -63.15 -2.10
N ASN A 383 -7.95 -62.85 -2.77
CA ASN A 383 -8.42 -63.59 -3.93
C ASN A 383 -7.41 -63.53 -5.09
N ILE A 384 -6.81 -62.36 -5.34
CA ILE A 384 -5.76 -62.20 -6.37
C ILE A 384 -4.52 -63.03 -6.04
N THR A 385 -4.09 -63.03 -4.78
CA THR A 385 -2.96 -63.84 -4.30
C THR A 385 -3.24 -65.34 -4.47
N ARG A 386 -4.48 -65.77 -4.16
CA ARG A 386 -4.91 -67.15 -4.36
C ARG A 386 -4.96 -67.54 -5.84
N MET A 387 -5.43 -66.66 -6.73
CA MET A 387 -5.38 -66.89 -8.18
C MET A 387 -3.95 -67.07 -8.69
N ARG A 388 -2.99 -66.24 -8.23
CA ARG A 388 -1.57 -66.39 -8.57
C ARG A 388 -1.01 -67.74 -8.14
N SER A 389 -1.33 -68.17 -6.91
CA SER A 389 -0.92 -69.47 -6.38
C SER A 389 -1.49 -70.63 -7.20
N LEU A 390 -2.78 -70.58 -7.55
CA LEU A 390 -3.42 -71.60 -8.39
C LEU A 390 -2.83 -71.64 -9.80
N ASN A 391 -2.52 -70.48 -10.40
CA ASN A 391 -1.84 -70.42 -11.69
C ASN A 391 -0.47 -71.10 -11.65
N LEU A 392 0.33 -70.86 -10.61
CA LEU A 392 1.62 -71.53 -10.42
C LEU A 392 1.47 -73.04 -10.27
N LYS A 393 0.45 -73.52 -9.55
CA LYS A 393 0.14 -74.95 -9.45
C LYS A 393 -0.21 -75.54 -10.80
N ILE A 394 -1.06 -74.88 -11.59
CA ILE A 394 -1.42 -75.29 -12.96
C ILE A 394 -0.17 -75.39 -13.83
N GLN A 395 0.70 -74.38 -13.80
CA GLN A 395 1.97 -74.37 -14.55
C GLN A 395 2.90 -75.51 -14.15
N ASN A 396 3.02 -75.78 -12.85
CA ASN A 396 3.83 -76.91 -12.37
C ASN A 396 3.23 -78.25 -12.78
N ASN A 397 1.91 -78.39 -12.73
CA ASN A 397 1.20 -79.58 -13.21
C ASN A 397 1.29 -79.74 -14.74
N MET A 398 1.61 -78.69 -15.51
CA MET A 398 1.84 -78.84 -16.96
C MET A 398 3.19 -79.48 -17.29
N LYS A 399 4.20 -79.38 -16.42
CA LYS A 399 5.56 -79.89 -16.70
C LYS A 399 5.58 -81.41 -17.00
N PRO A 400 4.94 -82.29 -16.19
CA PRO A 400 4.93 -83.72 -16.48
C PRO A 400 4.22 -84.08 -17.78
N ILE A 401 3.22 -83.29 -18.21
CA ILE A 401 2.56 -83.47 -19.51
C ILE A 401 3.49 -83.12 -20.68
N GLU A 402 4.33 -82.09 -20.53
CA GLU A 402 5.34 -81.74 -21.54
C GLU A 402 6.45 -82.79 -21.61
N GLU A 403 6.86 -83.37 -20.48
CA GLU A 403 7.79 -84.49 -20.44
C GLU A 403 7.18 -85.75 -21.08
N LEU A 404 5.91 -86.07 -20.78
CA LEU A 404 5.16 -87.15 -21.40
C LEU A 404 5.08 -86.96 -22.92
N LYS A 405 4.93 -85.73 -23.41
CA LYS A 405 4.95 -85.41 -24.83
C LYS A 405 6.27 -85.79 -25.49
N ILE A 406 7.38 -85.39 -24.87
CA ILE A 406 8.72 -85.68 -25.39
C ILE A 406 8.94 -87.20 -25.39
N ALA A 407 8.58 -87.89 -24.30
CA ALA A 407 8.70 -89.33 -24.18
C ALA A 407 7.85 -90.08 -25.23
N THR A 408 6.59 -89.68 -25.43
CA THR A 408 5.70 -90.29 -26.43
C THR A 408 6.14 -90.01 -27.87
N ARG A 409 6.68 -88.82 -28.17
CA ARG A 409 7.28 -88.53 -29.48
C ARG A 409 8.52 -89.38 -29.75
N ASN A 410 9.40 -89.51 -28.77
CA ASN A 410 10.58 -90.38 -28.88
C ASN A 410 10.18 -91.85 -29.13
N LEU A 411 9.12 -92.31 -28.48
CA LEU A 411 8.54 -93.64 -28.68
C LEU A 411 8.02 -93.78 -30.12
N TYR A 412 7.29 -92.79 -30.62
CA TYR A 412 6.79 -92.76 -32.00
C TYR A 412 7.92 -92.76 -33.05
N GLU A 413 8.97 -91.96 -32.86
CA GLU A 413 10.10 -91.88 -33.80
C GLU A 413 10.86 -93.20 -33.90
N LYS A 414 10.96 -93.94 -32.79
CA LYS A 414 11.62 -95.25 -32.73
C LYS A 414 10.75 -96.43 -33.20
N ARG A 415 9.57 -96.18 -33.77
CA ARG A 415 8.62 -97.24 -34.19
C ARG A 415 9.13 -98.23 -35.23
N TYR A 416 10.20 -97.91 -35.97
CA TYR A 416 10.73 -98.78 -37.03
C TYR A 416 11.92 -99.65 -36.61
N ILE A 417 12.25 -99.73 -35.30
CA ILE A 417 13.28 -100.66 -34.79
C ILE A 417 12.75 -102.11 -34.73
N LYS A 418 13.62 -103.06 -34.37
CA LYS A 418 13.21 -104.46 -34.19
C LYS A 418 12.13 -104.58 -33.12
N ASP A 419 11.17 -105.49 -33.33
CA ASP A 419 10.00 -105.66 -32.46
C ASP A 419 10.37 -105.86 -30.98
N GLU A 420 11.41 -106.64 -30.69
CA GLU A 420 11.89 -106.91 -29.34
C GLU A 420 12.44 -105.65 -28.64
N ASP A 421 13.18 -104.82 -29.37
CA ASP A 421 13.72 -103.55 -28.88
C ASP A 421 12.59 -102.53 -28.64
N PHE A 422 11.61 -102.48 -29.55
CA PHE A 422 10.46 -101.57 -29.44
C PHE A 422 9.56 -101.94 -28.26
N LEU A 423 9.29 -103.23 -28.05
CA LEU A 423 8.54 -103.73 -26.89
C LEU A 423 9.23 -103.39 -25.57
N THR A 424 10.56 -103.47 -25.54
CA THR A 424 11.36 -103.13 -24.34
C THR A 424 11.23 -101.65 -24.03
N LEU A 425 11.43 -100.77 -25.02
CA LEU A 425 11.25 -99.32 -24.85
C LEU A 425 9.83 -98.95 -24.42
N PHE A 426 8.81 -99.64 -24.95
CA PHE A 426 7.43 -99.39 -24.57
C PHE A 426 7.15 -99.80 -23.11
N ARG A 427 7.70 -100.94 -22.66
CA ARG A 427 7.58 -101.37 -21.26
C ARG A 427 8.28 -100.41 -20.30
N GLU A 428 9.45 -99.91 -20.66
CA GLU A 428 10.16 -98.86 -19.91
C GLU A 428 9.31 -97.58 -19.83
N PHE A 429 8.75 -97.14 -20.96
CA PHE A 429 7.84 -96.00 -21.01
C PHE A 429 6.65 -96.17 -20.04
N LEU A 430 5.97 -97.32 -20.03
CA LEU A 430 4.86 -97.56 -19.09
C LEU A 430 5.32 -97.58 -17.63
N LYS A 431 6.52 -98.11 -17.35
CA LYS A 431 7.07 -98.17 -15.99
C LYS A 431 7.43 -96.77 -15.46
N GLU A 432 7.93 -95.89 -16.33
CA GLU A 432 8.28 -94.51 -15.97
C GLU A 432 7.04 -93.61 -15.78
N HIS A 433 5.90 -93.99 -16.37
CA HIS A 433 4.68 -93.17 -16.39
C HIS A 433 3.50 -93.78 -15.62
N THR A 434 3.77 -94.61 -14.60
CA THR A 434 2.72 -95.21 -13.74
C THR A 434 1.90 -94.18 -12.96
N TRP A 435 2.36 -92.93 -12.88
CA TRP A 435 1.67 -91.81 -12.25
C TRP A 435 0.49 -91.28 -13.06
N LEU A 436 0.41 -91.57 -14.36
CA LEU A 436 -0.56 -90.97 -15.28
C LEU A 436 -2.04 -91.24 -14.90
N PRO A 437 -2.45 -92.43 -14.43
CA PRO A 437 -3.83 -92.68 -13.98
C PRO A 437 -4.30 -91.77 -12.84
N ASP A 438 -3.44 -91.54 -11.86
CA ASP A 438 -3.74 -90.71 -10.67
C ASP A 438 -3.58 -89.20 -10.95
N PHE A 439 -2.91 -88.87 -12.05
CA PHE A 439 -2.58 -87.51 -12.42
C PHE A 439 -3.77 -86.64 -12.78
N LYS A 440 -4.84 -87.23 -13.35
CA LYS A 440 -6.00 -86.46 -13.81
C LYS A 440 -6.61 -85.61 -12.71
N ASP A 441 -6.82 -86.21 -11.53
CA ASP A 441 -7.48 -85.51 -10.43
C ASP A 441 -6.56 -84.42 -9.84
N VAL A 442 -5.26 -84.72 -9.72
CA VAL A 442 -4.23 -83.76 -9.29
C VAL A 442 -4.11 -82.59 -10.27
N PHE A 443 -4.20 -82.89 -11.57
CA PHE A 443 -4.08 -81.90 -12.64
C PHE A 443 -5.31 -81.00 -12.72
N LEU A 444 -6.52 -81.56 -12.58
CA LEU A 444 -7.78 -80.81 -12.71
C LEU A 444 -8.15 -80.05 -11.43
N ALA A 445 -7.72 -80.47 -10.25
CA ALA A 445 -8.08 -79.82 -8.98
C ALA A 445 -7.81 -78.30 -8.94
N PRO A 446 -6.63 -77.79 -9.34
CA PRO A 446 -6.38 -76.35 -9.39
C PRO A 446 -7.32 -75.57 -10.34
N PHE A 447 -7.80 -76.19 -11.42
CA PHE A 447 -8.74 -75.56 -12.35
C PHE A 447 -10.14 -75.43 -11.73
N TYR A 448 -10.60 -76.45 -11.00
CA TYR A 448 -11.86 -76.38 -10.26
C TYR A 448 -11.82 -75.33 -9.15
N GLU A 449 -10.72 -75.27 -8.40
CA GLU A 449 -10.52 -74.25 -7.37
C GLU A 449 -10.52 -72.84 -7.96
N LEU A 450 -9.87 -72.66 -9.12
CA LEU A 450 -9.85 -71.38 -9.82
C LEU A 450 -11.25 -70.99 -10.30
N GLY A 451 -12.02 -71.91 -10.89
CA GLY A 451 -13.39 -71.66 -11.31
C GLY A 451 -14.31 -71.27 -10.14
N SER A 452 -14.17 -71.94 -8.99
CA SER A 452 -14.89 -71.60 -7.76
C SER A 452 -14.55 -70.19 -7.26
N LEU A 453 -13.25 -69.86 -7.25
CA LEU A 453 -12.76 -68.55 -6.84
C LEU A 453 -13.30 -67.42 -7.74
N LEU A 454 -13.30 -67.63 -9.06
CA LEU A 454 -13.85 -66.68 -10.02
C LEU A 454 -15.36 -66.48 -9.87
N ASN A 455 -16.10 -67.55 -9.55
CA ASN A 455 -17.53 -67.48 -9.27
C ASN A 455 -17.83 -66.76 -7.95
N ALA A 456 -17.02 -66.97 -6.91
CA ALA A 456 -17.13 -66.24 -5.65
C ALA A 456 -16.90 -64.74 -5.87
N MET A 457 -15.87 -64.37 -6.63
CA MET A 457 -15.62 -62.98 -7.03
C MET A 457 -16.77 -62.42 -7.90
N HIS A 458 -17.46 -63.24 -8.70
CA HIS A 458 -18.68 -62.80 -9.39
C HIS A 458 -19.79 -62.42 -8.43
N ALA A 459 -20.02 -63.30 -7.45
CA ALA A 459 -21.09 -63.19 -6.47
C ALA A 459 -20.88 -61.97 -5.55
N MET A 460 -19.62 -61.57 -5.35
CA MET A 460 -19.25 -60.31 -4.67
C MET A 460 -19.63 -59.04 -5.45
N ASN A 461 -20.20 -59.17 -6.65
CA ASN A 461 -20.67 -58.07 -7.50
C ASN A 461 -19.62 -56.97 -7.72
N VAL A 462 -18.39 -57.40 -8.00
CA VAL A 462 -17.19 -56.58 -8.21
C VAL A 462 -17.45 -55.33 -9.08
N ARG A 463 -18.28 -55.48 -10.12
CA ARG A 463 -18.68 -54.39 -11.01
C ARG A 463 -19.51 -53.32 -10.30
N GLN A 464 -20.51 -53.71 -9.51
CA GLN A 464 -21.33 -52.75 -8.76
C GLN A 464 -20.49 -52.02 -7.71
N THR A 465 -19.57 -52.73 -7.05
CA THR A 465 -18.67 -52.14 -6.05
C THR A 465 -17.73 -51.12 -6.69
N PHE A 466 -17.04 -51.46 -7.78
CA PHE A 466 -16.17 -50.52 -8.48
C PHE A 466 -16.94 -49.35 -9.11
N ALA A 467 -18.13 -49.59 -9.66
CA ALA A 467 -18.97 -48.50 -10.18
C ALA A 467 -19.41 -47.53 -9.07
N LYS A 468 -19.71 -48.04 -7.88
CA LYS A 468 -20.01 -47.21 -6.71
C LYS A 468 -18.79 -46.37 -6.29
N ILE A 469 -17.62 -47.01 -6.20
CA ILE A 469 -16.36 -46.35 -5.87
C ILE A 469 -16.05 -45.23 -6.88
N MET A 470 -16.22 -45.48 -8.18
CA MET A 470 -16.00 -44.47 -9.22
C MET A 470 -16.96 -43.30 -9.07
N LYS A 471 -18.26 -43.56 -8.85
CA LYS A 471 -19.26 -42.51 -8.60
C LYS A 471 -18.92 -41.68 -7.36
N ASP A 472 -18.45 -42.32 -6.29
CA ASP A 472 -18.04 -41.61 -5.08
C ASP A 472 -16.72 -40.84 -5.30
N SER A 473 -15.80 -41.36 -6.12
CA SER A 473 -14.58 -40.63 -6.52
C SER A 473 -14.87 -39.41 -7.41
N ASP A 474 -15.92 -39.45 -8.24
CA ASP A 474 -16.37 -38.27 -9.01
C ASP A 474 -16.80 -37.13 -8.08
N LYS A 475 -17.36 -37.43 -6.89
CA LYS A 475 -17.68 -36.40 -5.90
C LYS A 475 -16.43 -35.77 -5.30
N VAL A 476 -15.40 -36.58 -5.00
CA VAL A 476 -14.09 -36.06 -4.58
C VAL A 476 -13.50 -35.17 -5.66
N LYS A 477 -13.58 -35.61 -6.93
CA LYS A 477 -13.13 -34.82 -8.07
C LYS A 477 -13.85 -33.48 -8.18
N GLN A 478 -15.17 -33.46 -8.09
CA GLN A 478 -15.96 -32.22 -8.11
C GLN A 478 -15.59 -31.27 -6.97
N PHE A 479 -15.29 -31.81 -5.79
CA PHE A 479 -14.84 -31.00 -4.65
C PHE A 479 -13.45 -30.40 -4.89
N LEU A 480 -12.51 -31.18 -5.43
CA LEU A 480 -11.17 -30.67 -5.81
C LEU A 480 -11.28 -29.62 -6.93
N GLU A 481 -12.09 -29.87 -7.96
CA GLU A 481 -12.36 -28.91 -9.04
C GLU A 481 -12.98 -27.61 -8.50
N CYS A 482 -13.89 -27.69 -7.51
CA CYS A 482 -14.46 -26.51 -6.84
C CYS A 482 -13.35 -25.65 -6.24
N TYR A 483 -12.39 -26.27 -5.55
CA TYR A 483 -11.26 -25.57 -4.95
C TYR A 483 -10.29 -25.01 -6.00
N SER A 484 -9.93 -25.79 -7.02
CA SER A 484 -9.02 -25.35 -8.09
C SER A 484 -9.54 -24.13 -8.85
N ASN A 485 -10.86 -24.00 -8.98
CA ASN A 485 -11.50 -22.84 -9.61
C ASN A 485 -11.48 -21.56 -8.75
N LEU A 486 -11.05 -21.63 -7.48
CA LEU A 486 -10.96 -20.46 -6.61
C LEU A 486 -9.77 -19.54 -6.95
N GLU A 487 -8.83 -20.00 -7.77
CA GLU A 487 -7.59 -19.29 -8.13
C GLU A 487 -6.88 -18.69 -6.89
N THR A 488 -6.97 -19.40 -5.75
CA THR A 488 -6.50 -18.94 -4.44
C THR A 488 -5.62 -20.00 -3.82
N THR A 489 -4.42 -19.60 -3.41
CA THR A 489 -3.47 -20.47 -2.73
C THR A 489 -3.52 -20.32 -1.21
N ALA A 490 -2.95 -21.27 -0.48
CA ALA A 490 -2.71 -21.13 0.95
C ALA A 490 -1.86 -19.90 1.28
N SER A 491 -0.90 -19.53 0.41
CA SER A 491 -0.07 -18.34 0.57
C SER A 491 -0.90 -17.05 0.52
N ASP A 492 -1.81 -16.93 -0.45
CA ASP A 492 -2.68 -15.75 -0.55
C ASP A 492 -3.59 -15.63 0.67
N THR A 493 -4.10 -16.76 1.16
CA THR A 493 -4.98 -16.80 2.34
C THR A 493 -4.22 -16.44 3.61
N LYS A 494 -2.99 -16.92 3.76
CA LYS A 494 -2.11 -16.56 4.87
C LYS A 494 -1.89 -15.05 4.94
N GLU A 495 -1.63 -14.41 3.80
CA GLU A 495 -1.48 -12.95 3.74
C GLU A 495 -2.74 -12.23 4.22
N LEU A 496 -3.93 -12.70 3.85
CA LEU A 496 -5.19 -12.15 4.33
C LEU A 496 -5.38 -12.34 5.85
N LEU A 497 -5.10 -13.54 6.37
CA LEU A 497 -5.30 -13.88 7.79
C LEU A 497 -4.41 -13.08 8.74
N VAL A 498 -3.25 -12.59 8.28
CA VAL A 498 -2.37 -11.72 9.08
C VAL A 498 -2.72 -10.22 8.99
N LEU A 499 -3.56 -9.81 8.03
CA LEU A 499 -3.94 -8.40 7.86
C LEU A 499 -4.53 -7.77 9.14
N PRO A 500 -5.46 -8.43 9.86
CA PRO A 500 -6.02 -7.84 11.08
C PRO A 500 -4.94 -7.41 12.07
N GLY A 501 -3.95 -8.27 12.33
CA GLY A 501 -2.86 -7.96 13.26
C GLY A 501 -1.98 -6.79 12.82
N LYS A 502 -1.80 -6.57 11.51
CA LYS A 502 -1.07 -5.42 10.96
C LYS A 502 -1.88 -4.14 11.05
N VAL A 503 -3.15 -4.21 10.64
CA VAL A 503 -4.02 -3.03 10.52
C VAL A 503 -4.48 -2.53 11.89
N TRP A 504 -4.75 -3.43 12.85
CA TRP A 504 -5.20 -3.07 14.20
C TRP A 504 -4.10 -2.51 15.10
N ASN A 505 -2.84 -2.59 14.69
CA ASN A 505 -1.73 -2.06 15.45
C ASN A 505 -1.55 -0.54 15.26
N PHE A 506 -2.58 0.24 15.54
CA PHE A 506 -2.53 1.70 15.57
C PHE A 506 -3.16 2.25 16.85
N ASP A 507 -2.67 3.39 17.32
CA ASP A 507 -3.23 4.09 18.48
C ASP A 507 -4.25 5.15 18.01
N PRO A 508 -5.55 4.98 18.26
CA PRO A 508 -6.57 5.96 17.89
C PRO A 508 -6.42 7.29 18.64
N LYS A 509 -5.57 7.36 19.70
CA LYS A 509 -5.21 8.62 20.36
C LYS A 509 -4.50 9.61 19.45
N VAL A 510 -3.98 9.18 18.30
CA VAL A 510 -3.51 10.09 17.24
C VAL A 510 -4.57 11.14 16.85
N LEU A 511 -5.85 10.86 17.08
CA LEU A 511 -6.93 11.82 16.82
C LEU A 511 -7.19 12.82 17.96
N GLU A 512 -6.58 12.68 19.14
CA GLU A 512 -6.77 13.59 20.28
C GLU A 512 -6.28 15.01 19.98
N GLY A 513 -5.19 15.16 19.21
CA GLY A 513 -4.67 16.45 18.77
C GLY A 513 -5.69 17.28 17.98
N THR A 514 -6.68 16.64 17.37
CA THR A 514 -7.75 17.28 16.61
C THR A 514 -8.66 18.12 17.49
N VAL A 515 -8.99 17.63 18.69
CA VAL A 515 -9.79 18.37 19.66
C VAL A 515 -9.04 19.61 20.14
N GLU A 516 -7.73 19.49 20.37
CA GLU A 516 -6.87 20.61 20.74
C GLU A 516 -6.88 21.68 19.62
N VAL A 517 -6.67 21.29 18.36
CA VAL A 517 -6.67 22.21 17.22
C VAL A 517 -8.00 22.94 17.04
N VAL A 518 -9.14 22.23 17.12
CA VAL A 518 -10.47 22.85 17.06
C VAL A 518 -10.69 23.80 18.24
N GLY A 519 -10.25 23.42 19.45
CA GLY A 519 -10.27 24.31 20.62
C GLY A 519 -9.49 25.60 20.37
N MET A 520 -8.31 25.50 19.76
CA MET A 520 -7.51 26.68 19.42
C MET A 520 -8.16 27.53 18.31
N PHE A 521 -8.85 26.94 17.34
CA PHE A 521 -9.64 27.69 16.35
C PHE A 521 -10.75 28.52 17.00
N LYS A 522 -11.46 27.95 17.97
CA LYS A 522 -12.47 28.69 18.76
C LYS A 522 -11.85 29.84 19.54
N GLU A 523 -10.70 29.63 20.16
CA GLU A 523 -9.97 30.69 20.87
C GLU A 523 -9.50 31.79 19.91
N ALA A 524 -8.99 31.42 18.73
CA ALA A 524 -8.58 32.37 17.70
C ALA A 524 -9.76 33.22 17.22
N TYR A 525 -10.91 32.60 16.93
CA TYR A 525 -12.14 33.30 16.56
C TYR A 525 -12.56 34.31 17.64
N LYS A 526 -12.55 33.90 18.91
CA LYS A 526 -12.88 34.79 20.03
C LYS A 526 -11.92 35.99 20.10
N MET A 527 -10.62 35.79 19.90
CA MET A 527 -9.64 36.88 19.90
C MET A 527 -9.85 37.84 18.72
N VAL A 528 -10.22 37.33 17.54
CA VAL A 528 -10.55 38.15 16.36
C VAL A 528 -11.78 39.01 16.63
N GLU A 529 -12.85 38.44 17.17
CA GLU A 529 -14.05 39.20 17.53
C GLU A 529 -13.77 40.21 18.65
N GLU A 530 -12.97 39.84 19.65
CA GLU A 530 -12.53 40.77 20.71
C GLU A 530 -11.71 41.96 20.19
N ILE A 531 -10.95 41.77 19.10
CA ILE A 531 -10.23 42.85 18.41
C ILE A 531 -11.20 43.70 17.61
N LYS A 532 -12.12 43.07 16.86
CA LYS A 532 -13.14 43.73 16.03
C LYS A 532 -14.08 44.62 16.83
N GLU A 533 -14.51 44.15 18.00
CA GLU A 533 -15.41 44.90 18.89
C GLU A 533 -14.69 45.99 19.68
N TRP A 534 -13.35 45.99 19.69
CA TRP A 534 -12.58 46.99 20.42
C TRP A 534 -12.77 48.37 19.82
N LYS A 535 -13.03 49.35 20.69
CA LYS A 535 -13.17 50.76 20.33
C LYS A 535 -12.34 51.61 21.29
N VAL A 536 -11.75 52.66 20.78
CA VAL A 536 -11.09 53.67 21.61
C VAL A 536 -12.15 54.48 22.36
N ALA A 537 -11.83 54.94 23.56
CA ALA A 537 -12.71 55.83 24.30
C ALA A 537 -12.84 57.16 23.54
N SER A 538 -14.05 57.71 23.45
CA SER A 538 -14.28 59.01 22.81
C SER A 538 -13.45 60.10 23.50
N ASN A 539 -12.73 60.87 22.70
CA ASN A 539 -11.91 61.98 23.14
C ASN A 539 -12.21 63.18 22.23
N PRO A 540 -13.03 64.15 22.68
CA PRO A 540 -13.44 65.29 21.87
C PRO A 540 -12.26 66.13 21.35
N GLU A 541 -11.12 66.15 22.04
CA GLU A 541 -9.95 66.88 21.56
C GLU A 541 -9.31 66.24 20.33
N ILE A 542 -9.41 64.92 20.21
CA ILE A 542 -8.83 64.15 19.11
C ILE A 542 -9.82 64.06 17.96
N GLU A 543 -11.12 63.94 18.25
CA GLU A 543 -12.19 63.98 17.25
C GLU A 543 -12.24 65.29 16.44
N ASN A 544 -11.73 66.38 17.02
CA ASN A 544 -11.59 67.70 16.37
C ASN A 544 -10.15 67.98 15.87
N PHE A 545 -9.33 66.96 15.65
CA PHE A 545 -7.98 67.13 15.15
C PHE A 545 -7.99 67.73 13.73
N PRO A 546 -7.24 68.82 13.46
CA PRO A 546 -7.39 69.59 12.23
C PRO A 546 -6.54 69.08 11.06
N LEU A 547 -5.57 68.19 11.30
CA LEU A 547 -4.78 67.58 10.24
C LEU A 547 -5.43 66.28 9.77
N ASP A 548 -5.59 66.13 8.46
CA ASP A 548 -5.96 64.87 7.84
C ASP A 548 -4.74 64.03 7.42
N GLY A 549 -4.98 62.92 6.71
CA GLY A 549 -3.91 62.02 6.28
C GLY A 549 -3.01 62.62 5.21
N GLU A 550 -3.52 63.58 4.41
CA GLU A 550 -2.71 64.30 3.42
C GLU A 550 -1.80 65.31 4.11
N ASP A 551 -2.30 66.00 5.14
CA ASP A 551 -1.50 66.92 5.96
C ASP A 551 -0.35 66.19 6.68
N VAL A 552 -0.61 65.05 7.33
CA VAL A 552 0.44 64.26 8.00
C VAL A 552 1.46 63.74 7.00
N LYS A 553 1.00 63.30 5.82
CA LYS A 553 1.87 62.87 4.73
C LYS A 553 2.72 64.02 4.21
N ALA A 554 2.16 65.22 4.08
CA ALA A 554 2.91 66.40 3.65
C ALA A 554 4.09 66.71 4.59
N VAL A 555 3.90 66.58 5.90
CA VAL A 555 5.01 66.73 6.86
C VAL A 555 6.06 65.64 6.67
N SER A 556 5.66 64.37 6.49
CA SER A 556 6.60 63.27 6.21
C SER A 556 7.38 63.49 4.90
N ASP A 557 6.69 63.90 3.83
CA ASP A 557 7.30 64.14 2.52
C ASP A 557 8.30 65.31 2.60
N GLY A 558 7.97 66.36 3.36
CA GLY A 558 8.88 67.46 3.63
C GLY A 558 10.09 67.06 4.48
N ILE A 559 9.94 66.22 5.50
CA ILE A 559 11.07 65.66 6.28
C ILE A 559 12.02 64.90 5.37
N ASN A 560 11.51 64.07 4.45
CA ASN A 560 12.34 63.34 3.48
C ASN A 560 13.14 64.29 2.58
N VAL A 561 12.55 65.43 2.20
CA VAL A 561 13.25 66.48 1.46
C VAL A 561 14.36 67.10 2.31
N LEU A 562 14.06 67.47 3.56
CA LEU A 562 15.05 68.02 4.50
C LEU A 562 16.20 67.04 4.77
N GLU A 563 15.89 65.75 4.91
CA GLU A 563 16.88 64.68 5.08
C GLU A 563 17.79 64.57 3.86
N THR A 564 17.22 64.60 2.65
CA THR A 564 18.00 64.57 1.40
C THR A 564 18.93 65.78 1.31
N ILE A 565 18.44 66.99 1.62
CA ILE A 565 19.25 68.22 1.64
C ILE A 565 20.38 68.11 2.68
N ARG A 566 20.05 67.63 3.89
CA ARG A 566 21.01 67.41 4.98
C ARG A 566 22.09 66.40 4.59
N ASN A 567 21.73 65.30 3.95
CA ASN A 567 22.66 64.27 3.50
C ASN A 567 23.59 64.80 2.41
N VAL A 568 23.08 65.58 1.47
CA VAL A 568 23.91 66.26 0.45
C VAL A 568 24.83 67.28 1.11
N GLN A 569 24.37 68.09 2.06
CA GLN A 569 25.23 69.04 2.78
C GLN A 569 26.37 68.34 3.52
N ASN A 570 26.07 67.29 4.28
CA ASN A 570 27.08 66.50 5.00
C ASN A 570 28.07 65.85 4.02
N GLY A 571 27.58 65.27 2.92
CA GLY A 571 28.44 64.71 1.88
C GLY A 571 29.30 65.76 1.18
N CYS A 572 28.81 66.99 0.99
CA CYS A 572 29.60 68.12 0.51
C CYS A 572 30.71 68.54 1.49
N GLU A 573 30.50 68.41 2.81
CA GLU A 573 31.55 68.66 3.81
C GLU A 573 32.63 67.58 3.77
N ILE A 574 32.23 66.30 3.64
CA ILE A 574 33.16 65.17 3.45
C ILE A 574 33.95 65.34 2.15
N MET A 575 33.32 65.75 1.05
CA MET A 575 33.99 65.98 -0.22
C MET A 575 34.97 67.17 -0.19
N LYS A 576 34.81 68.12 0.72
CA LYS A 576 35.75 69.24 0.92
C LYS A 576 37.02 68.84 1.68
N THR A 577 36.96 67.77 2.49
CA THR A 577 38.11 67.26 3.25
C THR A 577 38.93 66.21 2.46
N LEU A 578 38.38 65.69 1.36
CA LEU A 578 39.09 64.83 0.42
C LEU A 578 40.05 65.66 -0.47
N ASP A 579 41.29 65.20 -0.62
CA ASP A 579 42.32 65.83 -1.46
C ASP A 579 42.18 65.39 -2.92
N VAL A 580 41.32 66.08 -3.67
CA VAL A 580 40.90 65.68 -5.04
C VAL A 580 41.82 66.25 -6.14
N GLU A 581 42.88 67.00 -5.79
CA GLU A 581 43.73 67.75 -6.73
C GLU A 581 44.53 66.89 -7.74
N ASN A 582 44.55 65.56 -7.59
CA ASN A 582 45.23 64.64 -8.51
C ASN A 582 44.30 63.80 -9.42
N SER A 583 42.97 64.00 -9.41
CA SER A 583 42.05 63.04 -10.05
C SER A 583 41.67 63.30 -11.52
N GLY A 584 42.06 64.44 -12.12
CA GLY A 584 41.91 64.64 -13.57
C GLY A 584 40.48 64.68 -14.13
N ILE A 585 39.45 64.75 -13.29
CA ILE A 585 38.04 64.79 -13.72
C ILE A 585 37.69 66.24 -14.11
N LYS A 586 37.68 66.52 -15.42
CA LYS A 586 37.33 67.83 -15.97
C LYS A 586 35.87 67.82 -16.44
N ASP A 587 35.04 68.58 -15.74
CA ASP A 587 33.78 69.22 -16.14
C ASP A 587 32.85 68.48 -17.13
N SER A 588 32.01 67.55 -16.63
CA SER A 588 30.63 67.31 -17.11
C SER A 588 29.86 66.35 -16.18
N TRP A 589 28.55 66.55 -16.01
CA TRP A 589 27.63 65.67 -15.26
C TRP A 589 27.29 64.36 -16.00
N ASP A 590 27.52 64.29 -17.32
CA ASP A 590 27.36 63.07 -18.15
C ASP A 590 28.25 61.89 -17.72
N ILE A 591 29.14 62.13 -16.75
CA ILE A 591 30.19 61.23 -16.27
C ILE A 591 29.78 60.61 -14.92
N LEU A 592 28.57 60.84 -14.37
CA LEU A 592 28.17 60.24 -13.09
C LEU A 592 28.28 58.70 -13.11
N ASP A 593 27.87 58.07 -14.20
CA ASP A 593 27.89 56.60 -14.35
C ASP A 593 29.31 56.03 -14.47
N SER A 594 30.22 56.74 -15.18
CA SER A 594 31.63 56.31 -15.26
C SER A 594 32.44 56.74 -14.02
N SER A 595 32.01 57.77 -13.30
CA SER A 595 32.59 58.19 -12.02
C SER A 595 32.27 57.17 -10.94
N LEU A 596 31.03 56.63 -10.92
CA LEU A 596 30.64 55.52 -10.07
C LEU A 596 31.63 54.35 -10.24
N THR A 597 31.90 53.92 -11.47
CA THR A 597 32.85 52.82 -11.77
C THR A 597 34.29 53.15 -11.36
N PHE A 598 34.75 54.38 -11.61
CA PHE A 598 36.10 54.83 -11.21
C PHE A 598 36.29 54.86 -9.68
N ILE A 599 35.25 55.23 -8.94
CA ILE A 599 35.27 55.27 -7.47
C ILE A 599 35.33 53.86 -6.87
N GLU A 600 34.79 52.85 -7.56
CA GLU A 600 34.88 51.44 -7.14
C GLU A 600 36.32 50.91 -7.14
N ASP A 601 37.18 51.42 -8.03
CA ASP A 601 38.54 50.92 -8.24
C ASP A 601 39.63 51.65 -7.43
N VAL A 602 39.36 52.86 -6.93
CA VAL A 602 40.39 53.78 -6.39
C VAL A 602 40.31 53.99 -4.87
N TYR A 603 39.13 53.86 -4.25
CA TYR A 603 38.90 54.22 -2.83
C TYR A 603 38.68 52.99 -1.93
N GLN A 604 39.08 53.07 -0.66
CA GLN A 604 38.85 52.01 0.35
C GLN A 604 37.36 51.88 0.70
N GLU A 605 36.92 50.70 1.18
CA GLU A 605 35.51 50.29 1.31
C GLU A 605 34.62 51.31 2.04
N ASP A 606 35.08 51.90 3.15
CA ASP A 606 34.31 52.89 3.91
C ASP A 606 34.18 54.23 3.16
N GLN A 607 35.29 54.74 2.59
CA GLN A 607 35.29 55.98 1.80
C GLN A 607 34.49 55.83 0.50
N ARG A 608 34.55 54.64 -0.12
CA ARG A 608 33.77 54.29 -1.31
C ARG A 608 32.28 54.34 -1.00
N ASN A 609 31.82 53.72 0.09
CA ASN A 609 30.40 53.70 0.45
C ASN A 609 29.87 55.11 0.74
N ASP A 610 30.64 55.96 1.41
CA ASP A 610 30.26 57.35 1.70
C ASP A 610 30.12 58.19 0.42
N ILE A 611 31.06 58.06 -0.52
CA ILE A 611 30.99 58.76 -1.81
C ILE A 611 29.83 58.22 -2.65
N LEU A 612 29.61 56.90 -2.70
CA LEU A 612 28.51 56.29 -3.45
C LEU A 612 27.13 56.71 -2.90
N ASN A 613 26.97 56.76 -1.58
CA ASN A 613 25.72 57.23 -0.96
C ASN A 613 25.50 58.72 -1.26
N PHE A 614 26.54 59.55 -1.16
CA PHE A 614 26.45 60.97 -1.53
C PHE A 614 26.03 61.18 -3.00
N LEU A 615 26.59 60.40 -3.94
CA LEU A 615 26.21 60.49 -5.36
C LEU A 615 24.76 60.07 -5.61
N LYS A 616 24.27 59.03 -4.91
CA LYS A 616 22.85 58.63 -4.98
C LYS A 616 21.92 59.71 -4.46
N GLU A 617 22.27 60.37 -3.35
CA GLU A 617 21.47 61.49 -2.81
C GLU A 617 21.50 62.70 -3.74
N ILE A 618 22.59 62.96 -4.47
CA ILE A 618 22.64 64.00 -5.52
C ILE A 618 21.73 63.62 -6.71
N GLN A 619 21.76 62.38 -7.17
CA GLN A 619 20.87 61.92 -8.25
C GLN A 619 19.39 62.06 -7.87
N LYS A 620 19.07 61.74 -6.61
CA LYS A 620 17.74 61.92 -6.04
C LYS A 620 17.36 63.40 -5.96
N LEU A 621 18.31 64.25 -5.51
CA LEU A 621 18.13 65.69 -5.48
C LEU A 621 17.80 66.24 -6.87
N GLU A 622 18.50 65.82 -7.93
CA GLU A 622 18.26 66.25 -9.31
C GLU A 622 16.90 65.78 -9.84
N THR A 623 16.57 64.51 -9.61
CA THR A 623 15.33 63.89 -10.10
C THR A 623 14.09 64.48 -9.44
N ASP A 624 14.13 64.66 -8.12
CA ASP A 624 12.98 65.07 -7.32
C ASP A 624 12.93 66.60 -7.08
N PHE A 625 13.98 67.32 -7.48
CA PHE A 625 14.11 68.78 -7.33
C PHE A 625 12.86 69.57 -7.68
N PRO A 626 12.18 69.31 -8.82
CA PRO A 626 11.04 70.12 -9.23
C PRO A 626 9.86 70.02 -8.25
N GLU A 627 9.79 68.95 -7.45
CA GLU A 627 8.73 68.71 -6.49
C GLU A 627 9.07 69.19 -5.07
N TYR A 628 10.34 69.46 -4.77
CA TYR A 628 10.80 69.84 -3.43
C TYR A 628 10.14 71.11 -2.90
N PRO A 629 10.00 72.20 -3.68
CA PRO A 629 9.32 73.40 -3.21
C PRO A 629 7.89 73.14 -2.76
N ASN A 630 7.13 72.41 -3.56
CA ASN A 630 5.74 72.07 -3.29
C ASN A 630 5.61 71.15 -2.05
N LYS A 631 6.53 70.18 -1.87
CA LYS A 631 6.55 69.30 -0.69
C LYS A 631 6.86 70.08 0.60
N LEU A 632 7.82 71.00 0.55
CA LEU A 632 8.19 71.83 1.71
C LEU A 632 7.14 72.91 2.03
N GLU A 633 6.47 73.48 1.03
CA GLU A 633 5.35 74.42 1.22
C GLU A 633 4.19 73.72 1.95
N LYS A 634 3.76 72.56 1.45
CA LYS A 634 2.70 71.76 2.09
C LYS A 634 3.06 71.27 3.50
N MET A 635 4.33 70.93 3.74
CA MET A 635 4.80 70.62 5.09
C MET A 635 4.62 71.81 6.04
N ASN A 636 4.96 73.04 5.61
CA ASN A 636 4.79 74.23 6.44
C ASN A 636 3.32 74.51 6.75
N GLU A 637 2.45 74.43 5.75
CA GLU A 637 1.01 74.59 5.96
C GLU A 637 0.48 73.60 7.01
N ALA A 638 0.90 72.33 6.94
CA ALA A 638 0.52 71.32 7.91
C ALA A 638 1.15 71.56 9.31
N MET A 639 2.42 71.97 9.39
CA MET A 639 3.08 72.32 10.65
C MET A 639 2.41 73.52 11.33
N ASP A 640 1.99 74.54 10.58
CA ASP A 640 1.31 75.71 11.12
C ASP A 640 -0.07 75.37 11.65
N LYS A 641 -0.85 74.54 10.93
CA LYS A 641 -2.11 73.97 11.47
C LYS A 641 -1.90 73.25 12.80
N MET A 642 -0.81 72.50 12.93
CA MET A 642 -0.47 71.80 14.19
C MET A 642 -0.14 72.79 15.32
N ARG A 643 0.68 73.81 15.03
CA ARG A 643 1.04 74.86 16.01
C ARG A 643 -0.18 75.63 16.50
N GLU A 644 -1.08 76.02 15.60
CA GLU A 644 -2.33 76.71 15.94
C GLU A 644 -3.21 75.86 16.87
N TRP A 645 -3.35 74.58 16.57
CA TRP A 645 -4.12 73.65 17.38
C TRP A 645 -3.53 73.47 18.79
N GLU A 646 -2.20 73.36 18.91
CA GLU A 646 -1.52 73.27 20.21
C GLU A 646 -1.66 74.55 21.03
N ASN A 647 -1.52 75.72 20.39
CA ASN A 647 -1.71 77.01 21.03
C ASN A 647 -3.15 77.21 21.52
N GLY A 648 -4.13 76.66 20.81
CA GLY A 648 -5.54 76.63 21.21
C GLY A 648 -5.82 75.79 22.47
N LYS A 649 -4.95 74.84 22.83
CA LYS A 649 -5.07 74.01 24.05
C LYS A 649 -4.52 74.67 25.30
N MET A 650 -3.62 75.65 25.17
CA MET A 650 -3.16 76.45 26.31
C MET A 650 -4.15 77.58 26.58
N LYS A 651 -4.74 77.64 27.79
CA LYS A 651 -5.44 78.86 28.25
C LYS A 651 -4.49 80.05 28.06
N PRO A 652 -4.98 81.23 27.61
CA PRO A 652 -4.10 82.33 27.24
C PRO A 652 -3.41 82.88 28.49
N VAL A 653 -2.16 82.45 28.72
CA VAL A 653 -1.26 83.17 29.60
C VAL A 653 -0.81 84.39 28.81
N LYS A 654 -1.03 85.56 29.41
CA LYS A 654 -0.68 86.90 28.93
C LYS A 654 0.50 86.89 27.96
N LYS A 655 0.29 87.52 26.78
CA LYS A 655 1.32 87.95 25.83
C LYS A 655 2.66 88.20 26.53
N MET A 656 3.55 87.21 26.47
CA MET A 656 4.97 87.46 26.53
C MET A 656 5.33 87.99 25.14
N VAL A 657 6.07 89.10 25.10
CA VAL A 657 6.59 89.66 23.87
C VAL A 657 7.42 88.58 23.20
N ASP A 658 6.94 88.13 22.06
CA ASP A 658 7.61 87.19 21.19
C ASP A 658 8.82 87.89 20.57
N CYS A 659 10.03 87.49 20.99
CA CYS A 659 11.29 87.96 20.40
C CYS A 659 11.92 86.87 19.51
N PHE A 660 11.15 85.86 19.09
CA PHE A 660 11.61 84.79 18.21
C PHE A 660 10.72 84.67 16.96
N GLU A 661 10.57 85.76 16.21
CA GLU A 661 10.29 85.64 14.77
C GLU A 661 11.59 85.23 14.07
N VAL A 662 11.87 83.93 14.02
CA VAL A 662 12.75 83.36 13.00
C VAL A 662 11.82 82.83 11.91
N GLU A 663 11.48 83.68 10.95
CA GLU A 663 10.85 83.24 9.70
C GLU A 663 11.88 82.46 8.87
N CYS A 664 12.08 81.19 9.21
CA CYS A 664 12.71 80.22 8.34
C CYS A 664 11.61 79.57 7.50
N SER A 665 11.15 80.27 6.46
CA SER A 665 10.14 79.72 5.55
C SER A 665 10.77 78.70 4.59
N ALA A 666 10.04 77.66 4.19
CA ALA A 666 10.44 76.83 3.05
C ALA A 666 10.73 77.68 1.81
N GLN A 667 10.06 78.82 1.65
CA GLN A 667 10.34 79.77 0.58
C GLN A 667 11.81 80.22 0.60
N THR A 668 12.43 80.40 1.76
CA THR A 668 13.85 80.75 1.89
C THR A 668 14.76 79.62 1.42
N ILE A 669 14.46 78.37 1.81
CA ILE A 669 15.20 77.17 1.37
C ILE A 669 15.01 76.96 -0.14
N VAL A 670 13.78 77.08 -0.64
CA VAL A 670 13.39 77.02 -2.04
C VAL A 670 14.06 78.12 -2.86
N THR A 671 14.14 79.35 -2.35
CA THR A 671 14.80 80.47 -3.06
C THR A 671 16.31 80.25 -3.09
N THR A 672 16.90 79.76 -2.00
CA THR A 672 18.31 79.34 -1.95
C THR A 672 18.61 78.19 -2.92
N ILE A 673 17.65 77.28 -3.10
CA ILE A 673 17.70 76.15 -4.03
C ILE A 673 17.48 76.61 -5.49
N GLN A 674 16.55 77.53 -5.75
CA GLN A 674 16.28 78.14 -7.06
C GLN A 674 17.39 79.08 -7.56
N LEU A 675 18.26 79.55 -6.65
CA LEU A 675 19.47 80.31 -6.97
C LEU A 675 20.68 79.43 -7.32
N MET A 676 20.53 78.11 -7.32
CA MET A 676 21.53 77.24 -7.95
C MET A 676 21.63 77.63 -9.43
N PRO A 677 22.85 77.77 -10.00
CA PRO A 677 22.97 77.86 -11.45
C PRO A 677 22.19 76.69 -12.05
N THR A 678 21.41 76.93 -13.10
CA THR A 678 20.72 75.87 -13.86
C THR A 678 21.66 74.68 -14.00
N ILE A 679 21.26 73.57 -13.39
CA ILE A 679 21.99 72.30 -13.34
C ILE A 679 22.29 71.83 -14.76
#